data_AF-A0A1V4SJX7-F1
#
_entry.id   AF-A0A1V4SJX7-F1
#
_cell.length_a   1.000
_cell.length_b   1.000
_cell.length_c   1.000
_cell.angle_alpha   90.00
_cell.angle_beta   90.00
_cell.angle_gamma   90.00
#
_symmetry.space_group_name_H-M   'P 1'
#
loop_
_entity.id
_entity.type
_entity.pdbx_description
1 polymer ?
#
loop_
_entity_poly.entity_id
_entity_poly.type
_entity_poly.pdbx_seq_one_letter_code
_entity_poly.pdbx_strand_id
1 'polypeptide(L)'
;MKKINNGILSLFVAVIISALDIFLKGNGYTQFILALAAAYVVFNMPRIPDKLKSIPYSKLVLFAANIILLAVTFNHKVLLVNMLLLSYLVWGFLTPFFIRLKAFIPATFLLSFVAVYAAPFLYFSVPLFLLAFYPVYALGAITCQKNIIKTKKIWLFGFLNLVMSGSLLSLFMYKSLGQKILESILFTNTVKLGTVTAVYLPFIALFLAWFAASANILFQMLVPKFVKGNAAFNLTDYIKPVLNFIAFSAISAIATFLCEFSIRQSVKATAIDMLHPNILFNFLVLCGLYLLFISILGKGISNVILAIVTIFLTVANFIKFTYFDEPFYPWDMYMFKNLIGICKDYLSLPLVIAAAVVIAGLLYLLVRFRKKVFRYLRPRINFVVLPFAIILFLINANILTDYKLSIQVGVQRSWYIGKAEITANGMFAQNYYYLTDLEKYLNPKPEGYSEDTMQAISEKYPVSGSDSVPVSSVNTNSGSVEKPNVIAIMSESYWDLTRLNGIEFSKDVAENVHKYQKGMLAPPAIGGGTANTEFEALTGMSLYFMSPGIIAYNAYLRTETPSIASVFKDNGYSTTAIHPNGGWFYNRDKVYNYFGFEQFHDVKSFNMITETKGPHISDYALVDKILDTLNSSEKPAFIFAVSMENHDPFDNKYSSFDVSVESDQLNASQKNIVTGYAQGLYDADQSLGKLIEELKKSSKPTLLYFFGDHAPRLGSLDDFFKVYDKLGAKEDSELKQGIGELKYYTTPLVTWSNYREMRTFPKIISPSHLSYEMLKDAGVSYPNYFNIMPKLEDKYPIMHLKNMGLVDEEDELVKDYRLIQYDLLFGNKYLKDTVNQN
;
A
#
# COMPACT_ATOMS: atom_id res chain seq x y z
N MET A 1 57.35 39.18 17.58
CA MET A 1 56.43 38.03 17.60
C MET A 1 56.37 37.39 16.21
N LYS A 2 57.29 36.47 15.97
CA LYS A 2 57.56 35.80 14.69
C LYS A 2 56.60 34.62 14.52
N LYS A 3 56.02 34.46 13.31
CA LYS A 3 55.36 33.27 12.75
C LYS A 3 54.85 32.27 13.80
N ILE A 4 53.71 32.57 14.45
CA ILE A 4 52.92 31.51 15.07
C ILE A 4 52.56 30.56 13.93
N ASN A 5 53.01 29.32 14.03
CA ASN A 5 52.74 28.30 13.03
C ASN A 5 51.22 28.08 13.00
N ASN A 6 50.58 28.27 11.85
CA ASN A 6 49.11 28.31 11.74
C ASN A 6 48.42 27.02 12.22
N GLY A 7 49.15 25.89 12.24
CA GLY A 7 48.69 24.64 12.88
C GLY A 7 48.55 24.74 14.40
N ILE A 8 49.39 25.52 15.07
CA ILE A 8 49.36 25.75 16.52
C ILE A 8 48.17 26.65 16.89
N LEU A 9 47.85 27.67 16.08
CA LEU A 9 46.67 28.52 16.28
C LEU A 9 45.37 27.71 16.13
N SER A 10 45.31 26.79 15.16
CA SER A 10 44.16 25.90 14.97
C SER A 10 44.00 24.92 16.15
N LEU A 11 45.12 24.45 16.71
CA LEU A 11 45.13 23.61 17.93
C LEU A 11 44.68 24.40 19.17
N PHE A 12 45.08 25.66 19.29
CA PHE A 12 44.70 26.52 20.40
C PHE A 12 43.20 26.86 20.38
N VAL A 13 42.67 27.16 19.19
CA VAL A 13 41.22 27.33 18.96
C VAL A 13 40.46 26.05 19.31
N ALA A 14 40.95 24.87 18.88
CA ALA A 14 40.37 23.58 19.26
C ALA A 14 40.29 23.38 20.77
N VAL A 15 41.40 23.65 21.49
CA VAL A 15 41.47 23.51 22.95
C VAL A 15 40.51 24.45 23.67
N ILE A 16 40.40 25.71 23.23
CA ILE A 16 39.45 26.68 23.80
C ILE A 16 38.01 26.24 23.58
N ILE A 17 37.66 25.81 22.37
CA ILE A 17 36.32 25.34 22.02
C ILE A 17 35.96 24.07 22.82
N SER A 18 36.93 23.16 22.98
CA SER A 18 36.77 21.96 23.80
C SER A 18 36.62 22.27 25.29
N ALA A 19 37.32 23.28 25.81
CA ALA A 19 37.11 23.74 27.17
C ALA A 19 35.69 24.34 27.31
N LEU A 20 35.23 25.12 26.34
CA LEU A 20 33.87 25.67 26.33
C LEU A 20 32.79 24.56 26.27
N ASP A 21 33.01 23.46 25.56
CA ASP A 21 32.10 22.30 25.51
C ASP A 21 31.94 21.61 26.88
N ILE A 22 33.02 21.51 27.66
CA ILE A 22 33.00 20.95 29.02
C ILE A 22 32.14 21.81 29.97
N PHE A 23 32.16 23.13 29.80
CA PHE A 23 31.49 24.06 30.72
C PHE A 23 30.07 24.46 30.30
N LEU A 24 29.73 24.42 29.01
CA LEU A 24 28.49 25.04 28.52
C LEU A 24 27.24 24.16 28.52
N LYS A 25 27.32 22.82 28.67
CA LYS A 25 26.17 21.86 28.62
C LYS A 25 25.00 22.36 27.75
N GLY A 26 25.31 22.78 26.52
CA GLY A 26 24.45 23.71 25.78
C GLY A 26 23.36 23.03 24.97
N ASN A 27 22.29 23.79 24.70
CA ASN A 27 21.23 23.43 23.74
C ASN A 27 21.81 23.11 22.34
N GLY A 28 20.98 22.58 21.44
CA GLY A 28 21.46 22.15 20.12
C GLY A 28 22.08 23.25 19.24
N TYR A 29 21.86 24.55 19.53
CA TYR A 29 22.55 25.64 18.85
C TYR A 29 24.02 25.75 19.27
N THR A 30 24.32 25.60 20.56
CA THR A 30 25.70 25.55 21.06
C THR A 30 26.43 24.35 20.44
N GLN A 31 25.80 23.18 20.41
CA GLN A 31 26.37 22.00 19.76
C GLN A 31 26.60 22.20 18.25
N PHE A 32 25.70 22.89 17.56
CA PHE A 32 25.88 23.22 16.14
C PHE A 32 27.07 24.16 15.90
N ILE A 33 27.25 25.18 16.73
CA ILE A 33 28.41 26.07 16.68
C ILE A 33 29.71 25.29 16.96
N LEU A 34 29.69 24.39 17.95
CA LEU A 34 30.83 23.51 18.25
C LEU A 34 31.15 22.57 17.08
N ALA A 35 30.13 22.01 16.40
CA ALA A 35 30.32 21.20 15.21
C ALA A 35 30.92 22.00 14.04
N LEU A 36 30.49 23.25 13.85
CA LEU A 36 31.06 24.16 12.85
C LEU A 36 32.53 24.49 13.14
N ALA A 37 32.82 24.77 14.41
CA ALA A 37 34.17 25.10 14.84
C ALA A 37 35.09 23.86 14.80
N ALA A 38 34.58 22.67 15.11
CA ALA A 38 35.30 21.41 14.91
C ALA A 38 35.56 21.13 13.43
N ALA A 39 34.55 21.30 12.56
CA ALA A 39 34.73 21.16 11.11
C ALA A 39 35.83 22.11 10.59
N TYR A 40 35.90 23.35 11.11
CA TYR A 40 36.97 24.29 10.78
C TYR A 40 38.35 23.78 11.21
N VAL A 41 38.52 23.37 12.48
CA VAL A 41 39.79 22.82 13.00
C VAL A 41 40.22 21.63 12.14
N VAL A 42 39.27 20.75 11.85
CA VAL A 42 39.43 19.54 11.02
C VAL A 42 39.90 19.86 9.60
N PHE A 43 39.27 20.81 8.92
CA PHE A 43 39.65 21.23 7.56
C PHE A 43 41.10 21.73 7.51
N ASN A 44 41.59 22.25 8.63
CA ASN A 44 42.93 22.84 8.77
C ASN A 44 43.95 21.92 9.46
N MET A 45 43.54 20.77 10.01
CA MET A 45 44.45 19.75 10.56
C MET A 45 45.60 19.34 9.64
N PRO A 46 45.42 19.26 8.31
CA PRO A 46 46.53 18.91 7.43
C PRO A 46 47.70 19.91 7.42
N ARG A 47 47.50 21.11 8.01
CA ARG A 47 48.48 22.21 8.13
C ARG A 47 49.36 22.11 9.38
N ILE A 48 49.14 21.12 10.25
CA ILE A 48 49.96 20.87 11.44
C ILE A 48 51.35 20.37 10.99
N PRO A 49 52.46 20.97 11.48
CA PRO A 49 53.82 20.79 10.92
C PRO A 49 54.33 19.34 10.85
N ASP A 50 55.06 19.04 9.77
CA ASP A 50 55.59 17.71 9.41
C ASP A 50 56.56 17.07 10.42
N LYS A 51 57.05 17.80 11.44
CA LYS A 51 57.97 17.25 12.47
C LYS A 51 57.34 16.07 13.26
N LEU A 52 56.01 16.01 13.37
CA LEU A 52 55.30 14.86 13.96
C LEU A 52 55.20 13.62 13.05
N LYS A 53 55.42 13.76 11.73
CA LYS A 53 55.30 12.67 10.73
C LYS A 53 56.57 11.82 10.60
N SER A 54 57.71 12.30 11.10
CA SER A 54 59.05 11.74 10.85
C SER A 54 59.50 10.63 11.82
N ILE A 55 58.67 10.27 12.81
CA ILE A 55 59.01 9.23 13.80
C ILE A 55 58.10 8.01 13.53
N PRO A 56 58.65 6.85 13.08
CA PRO A 56 57.84 5.70 12.71
C PRO A 56 57.00 5.13 13.87
N TYR A 57 57.57 5.13 15.08
CA TYR A 57 56.93 4.63 16.30
C TYR A 57 55.93 5.60 16.94
N SER A 58 56.01 6.90 16.65
CA SER A 58 55.13 7.89 17.29
C SER A 58 53.68 7.74 16.82
N LYS A 59 53.44 7.35 15.56
CA LYS A 59 52.07 7.16 15.02
C LYS A 59 51.33 6.03 15.74
N LEU A 60 52.03 4.96 16.08
CA LEU A 60 51.46 3.77 16.74
C LEU A 60 51.21 4.04 18.23
N VAL A 61 52.14 4.74 18.89
CA VAL A 61 51.98 5.21 20.28
C VAL A 61 50.89 6.28 20.40
N LEU A 62 50.83 7.24 19.47
CA LEU A 62 49.73 8.20 19.37
C LEU A 62 48.41 7.49 19.14
N PHE A 63 48.35 6.51 18.24
CA PHE A 63 47.13 5.75 17.99
C PHE A 63 46.66 4.98 19.25
N ALA A 64 47.57 4.27 19.93
CA ALA A 64 47.27 3.56 21.17
C ALA A 64 46.86 4.51 22.32
N ALA A 65 47.58 5.62 22.51
CA ALA A 65 47.26 6.63 23.51
C ALA A 65 45.89 7.29 23.26
N ASN A 66 45.53 7.50 21.99
CA ASN A 66 44.22 8.01 21.62
C ASN A 66 43.10 6.99 21.79
N ILE A 67 43.34 5.68 21.57
CA ILE A 67 42.38 4.62 21.91
C ILE A 67 42.11 4.60 23.43
N ILE A 68 43.16 4.74 24.24
CA ILE A 68 43.04 4.80 25.71
C ILE A 68 42.29 6.07 26.13
N LEU A 69 42.63 7.24 25.56
CA LEU A 69 41.95 8.49 25.83
C LEU A 69 40.47 8.40 25.44
N LEU A 70 40.15 7.78 24.30
CA LEU A 70 38.79 7.52 23.83
C LEU A 70 38.01 6.62 24.81
N ALA A 71 38.63 5.53 25.29
CA ALA A 71 38.00 4.61 26.24
C ALA A 71 37.67 5.29 27.59
N VAL A 72 38.56 6.15 28.08
CA VAL A 72 38.38 6.90 29.33
C VAL A 72 37.30 7.98 29.20
N THR A 73 37.30 8.71 28.09
CA THR A 73 36.41 9.87 27.88
C THR A 73 35.01 9.50 27.37
N PHE A 74 34.82 8.30 26.80
CA PHE A 74 33.52 7.72 26.47
C PHE A 74 32.60 7.66 27.70
N ASN A 75 33.18 7.46 28.89
CA ASN A 75 32.45 7.43 30.17
C ASN A 75 32.13 8.81 30.75
N HIS A 76 32.78 9.89 30.29
CA HIS A 76 32.73 11.22 30.92
C HIS A 76 32.10 12.34 30.07
N LYS A 77 31.55 12.03 28.88
CA LYS A 77 30.88 12.99 28.00
C LYS A 77 31.74 14.20 27.56
N VAL A 78 33.07 14.07 27.49
CA VAL A 78 33.96 15.11 26.92
C VAL A 78 34.28 14.76 25.47
N LEU A 79 33.36 15.05 24.54
CA LEU A 79 33.39 14.45 23.20
C LEU A 79 34.15 15.24 22.15
N LEU A 80 34.14 16.58 22.19
CA LEU A 80 34.73 17.38 21.11
C LEU A 80 36.25 17.13 20.95
N VAL A 81 36.98 17.00 22.05
CA VAL A 81 38.43 16.70 22.05
C VAL A 81 38.70 15.36 21.37
N ASN A 82 37.94 14.32 21.73
CA ASN A 82 38.08 12.98 21.15
C ASN A 82 37.75 12.95 19.68
N MET A 83 36.71 13.67 19.29
CA MET A 83 36.29 13.75 17.90
C MET A 83 37.37 14.43 17.07
N LEU A 84 37.98 15.51 17.57
CA LEU A 84 39.11 16.16 16.92
C LEU A 84 40.36 15.27 16.87
N LEU A 85 40.69 14.56 17.95
CA LEU A 85 41.84 13.66 17.99
C LEU A 85 41.67 12.42 17.09
N LEU A 86 40.49 11.81 17.06
CA LEU A 86 40.19 10.70 16.15
C LEU A 86 40.11 11.18 14.70
N SER A 87 39.55 12.37 14.47
CA SER A 87 39.59 13.03 13.15
C SER A 87 41.03 13.22 12.67
N TYR A 88 41.94 13.60 13.56
CA TYR A 88 43.37 13.73 13.26
C TYR A 88 44.01 12.39 12.89
N LEU A 89 43.68 11.30 13.59
CA LEU A 89 44.20 9.96 13.28
C LEU A 89 43.67 9.42 11.95
N VAL A 90 42.35 9.52 11.75
CA VAL A 90 41.68 9.15 10.50
C VAL A 90 42.29 9.95 9.33
N TRP A 91 42.49 11.26 9.53
CA TRP A 91 43.14 12.12 8.55
C TRP A 91 44.63 11.80 8.34
N GLY A 92 45.39 11.55 9.40
CA GLY A 92 46.85 11.38 9.34
C GLY A 92 47.29 10.01 8.82
N PHE A 93 46.45 8.99 8.97
CA PHE A 93 46.78 7.61 8.63
C PHE A 93 46.04 7.09 7.38
N LEU A 94 44.72 7.25 7.33
CA LEU A 94 43.89 6.66 6.26
C LEU A 94 43.82 7.56 5.02
N THR A 95 43.49 8.82 5.21
CA THR A 95 43.23 9.76 4.09
C THR A 95 44.38 9.89 3.07
N PRO A 96 45.68 9.93 3.44
CA PRO A 96 46.78 10.03 2.50
C PRO A 96 46.96 8.79 1.61
N PHE A 97 46.58 7.61 2.13
CA PHE A 97 46.58 6.36 1.37
C PHE A 97 45.51 6.38 0.27
N PHE A 98 44.31 6.86 0.61
CA PHE A 98 43.15 6.79 -0.29
C PHE A 98 43.01 7.95 -1.28
N ILE A 99 43.60 9.13 -1.03
CA ILE A 99 43.54 10.29 -1.96
C ILE A 99 44.08 9.97 -3.37
N ARG A 100 44.92 8.95 -3.50
CA ARG A 100 45.45 8.51 -4.80
C ARG A 100 44.39 7.84 -5.69
N LEU A 101 43.24 7.47 -5.13
CA LEU A 101 42.14 6.86 -5.88
C LEU A 101 41.25 7.93 -6.52
N LYS A 102 41.06 7.86 -7.85
CA LYS A 102 40.20 8.80 -8.60
C LYS A 102 38.74 8.81 -8.13
N ALA A 103 38.27 7.73 -7.51
CA ALA A 103 36.90 7.58 -6.99
C ALA A 103 36.77 7.85 -5.48
N PHE A 104 37.83 8.32 -4.82
CA PHE A 104 37.87 8.46 -3.37
C PHE A 104 36.75 9.35 -2.82
N ILE A 105 36.60 10.58 -3.33
CA ILE A 105 35.59 11.52 -2.81
C ILE A 105 34.15 10.99 -2.98
N PRO A 106 33.69 10.53 -4.17
CA PRO A 106 32.37 9.91 -4.28
C PRO A 106 32.18 8.73 -3.32
N ALA A 107 33.21 7.88 -3.16
CA ALA A 107 33.13 6.72 -2.28
C ALA A 107 33.04 7.13 -0.80
N THR A 108 33.66 8.23 -0.38
CA THR A 108 33.54 8.72 1.01
C THR A 108 32.13 9.25 1.28
N PHE A 109 31.52 9.99 0.35
CA PHE A 109 30.11 10.42 0.47
C PHE A 109 29.17 9.22 0.56
N LEU A 110 29.37 8.22 -0.29
CA LEU A 110 28.52 7.04 -0.32
C LEU A 110 28.69 6.18 0.94
N LEU A 111 29.93 5.98 1.41
CA LEU A 111 30.23 5.29 2.67
C LEU A 111 29.56 5.99 3.84
N SER A 112 29.69 7.30 3.95
CA SER A 112 29.06 8.08 5.01
C SER A 112 27.54 7.97 4.95
N PHE A 113 26.95 8.07 3.76
CA PHE A 113 25.52 7.93 3.56
C PHE A 113 25.01 6.56 4.03
N VAL A 114 25.65 5.48 3.59
CA VAL A 114 25.28 4.10 3.94
C VAL A 114 25.56 3.80 5.41
N ALA A 115 26.71 4.22 5.95
CA ALA A 115 27.09 3.93 7.33
C ALA A 115 26.15 4.64 8.33
N VAL A 116 25.75 5.87 8.02
CA VAL A 116 24.79 6.62 8.84
C VAL A 116 23.40 5.98 8.80
N TYR A 117 23.00 5.42 7.64
CA TYR A 117 21.75 4.66 7.55
C TYR A 117 21.82 3.32 8.29
N ALA A 118 22.94 2.62 8.19
CA ALA A 118 23.12 1.28 8.77
C ALA A 118 23.33 1.30 10.29
N ALA A 119 23.96 2.36 10.83
CA ALA A 119 24.38 2.40 12.22
C ALA A 119 23.26 2.17 13.26
N PRO A 120 22.02 2.66 13.07
CA PRO A 120 20.90 2.36 13.97
C PRO A 120 20.53 0.87 14.03
N PHE A 121 20.82 0.10 12.98
CA PHE A 121 20.47 -1.32 12.86
C PHE A 121 21.57 -2.28 13.32
N LEU A 122 22.78 -1.79 13.58
CA LEU A 122 23.96 -2.63 13.85
C LEU A 122 24.29 -2.84 15.34
N TYR A 123 23.43 -2.38 16.26
CA TYR A 123 23.55 -2.56 17.73
C TYR A 123 24.89 -2.12 18.36
N PHE A 124 25.74 -1.37 17.64
CA PHE A 124 26.98 -0.77 18.18
C PHE A 124 26.88 0.75 18.21
N SER A 125 27.53 1.38 19.20
CA SER A 125 27.56 2.84 19.37
C SER A 125 28.75 3.44 18.63
N VAL A 126 28.51 4.14 17.52
CA VAL A 126 29.53 4.98 16.87
C VAL A 126 29.06 6.43 16.83
N PRO A 127 29.90 7.42 17.19
CA PRO A 127 29.55 8.82 17.08
C PRO A 127 29.15 9.18 15.63
N LEU A 128 27.90 9.59 15.44
CA LEU A 128 27.31 9.95 14.14
C LEU A 128 28.18 10.94 13.38
N PHE A 129 28.78 11.90 14.08
CA PHE A 129 29.70 12.89 13.51
C PHE A 129 30.85 12.28 12.71
N LEU A 130 31.47 11.20 13.19
CA LEU A 130 32.61 10.59 12.49
C LEU A 130 32.19 9.99 11.15
N LEU A 131 31.02 9.34 11.15
CA LEU A 131 30.44 8.76 9.94
C LEU A 131 29.98 9.86 8.97
N ALA A 132 29.30 10.88 9.47
CA ALA A 132 28.74 11.97 8.66
C ALA A 132 29.80 12.92 8.08
N PHE A 133 30.86 13.24 8.83
CA PHE A 133 31.87 14.22 8.42
C PHE A 133 33.07 13.62 7.66
N TYR A 134 33.08 12.31 7.39
CA TYR A 134 34.16 11.72 6.60
C TYR A 134 34.44 12.36 5.22
N PRO A 135 33.41 12.76 4.45
CA PRO A 135 33.62 13.43 3.18
C PRO A 135 34.27 14.81 3.38
N VAL A 136 33.93 15.48 4.48
CA VAL A 136 34.50 16.78 4.88
C VAL A 136 36.00 16.62 5.17
N TYR A 137 36.43 15.54 5.85
CA TYR A 137 37.86 15.22 6.05
C TYR A 137 38.61 15.04 4.73
N ALA A 138 38.03 14.25 3.82
CA ALA A 138 38.61 13.99 2.50
C ALA A 138 38.80 15.29 1.70
N LEU A 139 37.82 16.20 1.77
CA LEU A 139 37.87 17.50 1.11
C LEU A 139 38.94 18.43 1.68
N GLY A 140 39.08 18.49 3.01
CA GLY A 140 40.14 19.28 3.63
C GLY A 140 41.53 18.81 3.24
N ALA A 141 41.73 17.50 3.15
CA ALA A 141 43.01 16.92 2.75
C ALA A 141 43.41 17.27 1.30
N ILE A 142 42.45 17.31 0.37
CA ILE A 142 42.71 17.64 -1.04
C ILE A 142 42.98 19.14 -1.23
N THR A 143 42.31 19.99 -0.45
CA THR A 143 42.38 21.46 -0.60
C THR A 143 43.55 22.09 0.16
N CYS A 144 44.05 21.44 1.21
CA CYS A 144 44.99 22.06 2.14
C CYS A 144 46.29 22.61 1.51
N GLN A 145 46.82 21.97 0.46
CA GLN A 145 48.11 22.34 -0.16
C GLN A 145 47.97 23.11 -1.48
N LYS A 146 46.75 23.49 -1.87
CA LYS A 146 46.49 24.12 -3.17
C LYS A 146 46.03 25.57 -2.99
N ASN A 147 46.44 26.45 -3.90
CA ASN A 147 46.02 27.86 -3.89
C ASN A 147 44.60 27.97 -4.46
N ILE A 148 43.67 28.60 -3.72
CA ILE A 148 42.32 28.90 -4.25
C ILE A 148 42.34 30.24 -4.98
N ILE A 149 41.90 30.23 -6.23
CA ILE A 149 41.76 31.44 -7.05
C ILE A 149 40.52 32.21 -6.57
N LYS A 150 40.70 33.44 -6.07
CA LYS A 150 39.58 34.29 -5.62
C LYS A 150 38.88 34.92 -6.82
N THR A 151 37.60 34.62 -7.04
CA THR A 151 36.77 35.27 -8.07
C THR A 151 35.39 35.63 -7.52
N LYS A 152 34.73 36.66 -8.09
CA LYS A 152 33.34 37.03 -7.72
C LYS A 152 32.35 35.88 -7.92
N LYS A 153 32.54 35.06 -8.96
CA LYS A 153 31.69 33.89 -9.23
C LYS A 153 31.76 32.84 -8.11
N ILE A 154 32.93 32.65 -7.51
CA ILE A 154 33.12 31.70 -6.40
C ILE A 154 32.49 32.22 -5.11
N TRP A 155 32.51 33.54 -4.87
CA TRP A 155 31.80 34.16 -3.74
C TRP A 155 30.30 33.90 -3.82
N LEU A 156 29.70 34.21 -4.96
CA LEU A 156 28.28 33.98 -5.20
C LEU A 156 27.93 32.49 -5.09
N PHE A 157 28.76 31.62 -5.66
CA PHE A 157 28.59 30.17 -5.58
C PHE A 157 28.66 29.64 -4.14
N GLY A 158 29.66 30.05 -3.36
CA GLY A 158 29.81 29.65 -1.97
C GLY A 158 28.63 30.10 -1.12
N PHE A 159 28.19 31.35 -1.30
CA PHE A 159 27.06 31.93 -0.57
C PHE A 159 25.74 31.22 -0.88
N LEU A 160 25.41 31.05 -2.16
CA LEU A 160 24.17 30.37 -2.57
C LEU A 160 24.13 28.93 -2.05
N ASN A 161 25.24 28.20 -2.14
CA ASN A 161 25.31 26.83 -1.61
C ASN A 161 25.15 26.80 -0.08
N LEU A 162 25.76 27.75 0.64
CA LEU A 162 25.62 27.83 2.09
C LEU A 162 24.16 28.06 2.50
N VAL A 163 23.46 28.97 1.81
CA VAL A 163 22.03 29.25 2.06
C VAL A 163 21.19 28.01 1.75
N MET A 164 21.35 27.42 0.56
CA MET A 164 20.57 26.24 0.15
C MET A 164 20.78 25.04 1.08
N SER A 165 22.04 24.69 1.36
CA SER A 165 22.36 23.57 2.25
C SER A 165 21.90 23.83 3.68
N GLY A 166 21.98 25.07 4.17
CA GLY A 166 21.45 25.48 5.47
C GLY A 166 19.93 25.32 5.56
N SER A 167 19.19 25.81 4.57
CA SER A 167 17.73 25.68 4.51
C SER A 167 17.28 24.22 4.47
N LEU A 168 17.91 23.39 3.63
CA LEU A 168 17.58 21.96 3.54
C LEU A 168 17.95 21.21 4.83
N LEU A 169 19.11 21.50 5.42
CA LEU A 169 19.49 20.95 6.71
C LEU A 169 18.45 21.33 7.78
N SER A 170 18.08 22.60 7.90
CA SER A 170 17.06 23.05 8.85
C SER A 170 15.71 22.36 8.65
N LEU A 171 15.29 22.14 7.39
CA LEU A 171 14.05 21.45 7.07
C LEU A 171 14.06 19.98 7.54
N PHE A 172 15.11 19.23 7.21
CA PHE A 172 15.23 17.83 7.61
C PHE A 172 15.42 17.69 9.12
N MET A 173 16.18 18.59 9.73
CA MET A 173 16.29 18.68 11.17
C MET A 173 14.92 18.95 11.80
N TYR A 174 14.13 19.92 11.30
CA TYR A 174 12.79 20.19 11.82
C TYR A 174 11.87 18.97 11.78
N LYS A 175 11.82 18.27 10.64
CA LYS A 175 11.04 17.02 10.51
C LYS A 175 11.52 15.91 11.46
N SER A 176 12.81 15.89 11.78
CA SER A 176 13.40 14.93 12.69
C SER A 176 13.34 15.38 14.17
N LEU A 177 13.13 16.68 14.45
CA LEU A 177 13.28 17.33 15.77
C LEU A 177 12.16 17.00 16.76
N GLY A 178 11.02 16.49 16.30
CA GLY A 178 10.01 15.85 17.15
C GLY A 178 10.49 14.54 17.81
N GLN A 179 11.71 14.07 17.52
CA GLN A 179 12.24 12.77 17.96
C GLN A 179 13.66 12.80 18.60
N LYS A 180 14.04 13.88 19.30
CA LYS A 180 15.27 13.98 20.14
C LYS A 180 16.64 13.96 19.42
N ILE A 181 16.76 14.49 18.21
CA ILE A 181 18.05 14.48 17.47
C ILE A 181 18.97 15.68 17.83
N LEU A 182 18.43 16.86 18.19
CA LEU A 182 19.27 18.06 18.41
C LEU A 182 20.19 17.97 19.63
N GLU A 183 19.85 17.15 20.62
CA GLU A 183 20.69 17.02 21.82
C GLU A 183 22.00 16.26 21.51
N SER A 184 22.18 15.72 20.30
CA SER A 184 23.19 14.69 20.10
C SER A 184 23.73 14.43 18.69
N ILE A 185 23.74 15.36 17.73
CA ILE A 185 24.51 15.14 16.47
C ILE A 185 25.97 14.73 16.76
N LEU A 186 26.51 15.21 17.89
CA LEU A 186 27.82 14.87 18.41
C LEU A 186 27.83 13.64 19.36
N PHE A 187 26.68 13.24 19.94
CA PHE A 187 26.58 12.39 21.14
C PHE A 187 25.74 11.12 21.03
N THR A 188 25.03 10.86 19.93
CA THR A 188 24.06 9.76 19.97
C THR A 188 24.74 8.40 19.91
N ASN A 189 24.38 7.57 20.90
CA ASN A 189 24.40 6.13 20.72
C ASN A 189 23.39 5.82 19.61
N THR A 190 23.89 5.45 18.43
CA THR A 190 23.10 5.13 17.23
C THR A 190 22.03 4.06 17.49
N VAL A 191 22.26 3.17 18.47
CA VAL A 191 21.30 2.14 18.91
C VAL A 191 20.04 2.73 19.56
N LYS A 192 20.10 3.96 20.11
CA LYS A 192 18.96 4.61 20.77
C LYS A 192 18.15 5.51 19.84
N LEU A 193 18.61 5.72 18.61
CA LEU A 193 17.92 6.48 17.58
C LEU A 193 16.95 5.52 16.88
N GLY A 194 15.69 5.49 17.31
CA GLY A 194 14.69 4.58 16.74
C GLY A 194 14.61 4.64 15.21
N THR A 195 14.06 3.58 14.61
CA THR A 195 14.06 3.32 13.17
C THR A 195 13.49 4.46 12.30
N VAL A 196 12.50 5.21 12.79
CA VAL A 196 11.99 6.41 12.09
C VAL A 196 13.10 7.44 11.86
N THR A 197 13.91 7.70 12.90
CA THR A 197 15.02 8.65 12.83
C THR A 197 16.10 8.18 11.85
N ALA A 198 16.37 6.87 11.80
CA ALA A 198 17.34 6.27 10.90
C ALA A 198 17.12 6.66 9.43
N VAL A 199 15.86 6.83 9.01
CA VAL A 199 15.51 7.23 7.64
C VAL A 199 15.92 8.67 7.31
N TYR A 200 15.90 9.59 8.29
CA TYR A 200 16.30 10.99 8.09
C TYR A 200 17.81 11.20 8.13
N LEU A 201 18.54 10.33 8.83
CA LEU A 201 19.96 10.50 9.10
C LEU A 201 20.84 10.63 7.83
N PRO A 202 20.63 9.85 6.74
CA PRO A 202 21.46 9.98 5.52
C PRO A 202 21.31 11.35 4.85
N PHE A 203 20.11 11.94 4.90
CA PHE A 203 19.84 13.27 4.37
C PHE A 203 20.45 14.36 5.25
N ILE A 204 20.30 14.24 6.57
CA ILE A 204 20.94 15.15 7.54
C ILE A 204 22.46 15.13 7.34
N ALA A 205 23.07 13.95 7.28
CA ALA A 205 24.51 13.80 7.05
C ALA A 205 24.95 14.42 5.72
N LEU A 206 24.18 14.20 4.65
CA LEU A 206 24.43 14.78 3.34
C LEU A 206 24.40 16.32 3.38
N PHE A 207 23.31 16.91 3.87
CA PHE A 207 23.16 18.37 3.89
C PHE A 207 24.14 19.03 4.85
N LEU A 208 24.48 18.36 5.95
CA LEU A 208 25.51 18.81 6.89
C LEU A 208 26.90 18.81 6.25
N ALA A 209 27.26 17.76 5.50
CA ALA A 209 28.53 17.71 4.77
C ALA A 209 28.60 18.79 3.67
N TRP A 210 27.49 19.03 2.96
CA TRP A 210 27.38 20.10 1.96
C TRP A 210 27.50 21.50 2.60
N PHE A 211 26.81 21.73 3.72
CA PHE A 211 26.90 22.97 4.48
C PHE A 211 28.32 23.24 4.96
N ALA A 212 28.96 22.26 5.59
CA ALA A 212 30.32 22.38 6.10
C ALA A 212 31.34 22.67 4.98
N ALA A 213 31.20 22.00 3.83
CA ALA A 213 32.06 22.25 2.68
C ALA A 213 31.88 23.68 2.12
N SER A 214 30.63 24.17 2.04
CA SER A 214 30.30 25.51 1.55
C SER A 214 30.82 26.61 2.48
N ALA A 215 30.64 26.43 3.80
CA ALA A 215 31.13 27.34 4.82
C ALA A 215 32.66 27.47 4.76
N ASN A 216 33.36 26.35 4.59
CA ASN A 216 34.81 26.35 4.48
C ASN A 216 35.32 27.08 3.22
N ILE A 217 34.66 26.93 2.07
CA ILE A 217 35.01 27.68 0.86
C ILE A 217 34.95 29.19 1.13
N LEU A 218 33.86 29.69 1.72
CA LEU A 218 33.69 31.11 2.06
C LEU A 218 34.72 31.59 3.08
N PHE A 219 34.98 30.79 4.12
CA PHE A 219 35.97 31.13 5.13
C PHE A 219 37.38 31.26 4.53
N GLN A 220 37.80 30.34 3.68
CA GLN A 220 39.10 30.41 3.00
C GLN A 220 39.24 31.64 2.08
N MET A 221 38.12 32.21 1.62
CA MET A 221 38.11 33.44 0.85
C MET A 221 38.26 34.70 1.72
N LEU A 222 37.73 34.67 2.94
CA LEU A 222 37.79 35.77 3.92
C LEU A 222 39.19 35.97 4.51
N VAL A 223 39.96 34.91 4.71
CA VAL A 223 41.29 35.02 5.32
C VAL A 223 42.35 35.50 4.30
N PRO A 224 43.06 36.61 4.55
CA PRO A 224 44.15 37.08 3.67
C PRO A 224 45.42 36.23 3.86
N LYS A 225 46.04 35.80 2.75
CA LYS A 225 47.35 35.09 2.69
C LYS A 225 47.44 33.76 3.48
N PHE A 226 46.75 32.73 3.01
CA PHE A 226 47.12 31.34 3.35
C PHE A 226 47.72 30.59 2.16
N VAL A 227 49.00 30.22 2.37
CA VAL A 227 49.82 29.20 1.70
C VAL A 227 50.44 29.55 0.34
N LYS A 228 51.76 29.34 0.24
CA LYS A 228 52.51 29.11 -1.01
C LYS A 228 52.22 27.66 -1.44
N GLY A 229 51.09 27.40 -2.08
CA GLY A 229 50.82 26.10 -2.68
C GLY A 229 51.64 25.95 -3.96
N ASN A 230 52.13 24.74 -4.24
CA ASN A 230 52.89 24.44 -5.46
C ASN A 230 51.99 24.30 -6.70
N ALA A 231 50.66 24.24 -6.52
CA ALA A 231 49.67 24.11 -7.59
C ALA A 231 48.36 24.85 -7.26
N ALA A 232 47.67 25.33 -8.31
CA ALA A 232 46.34 25.92 -8.18
C ALA A 232 45.27 24.83 -7.94
N PHE A 233 44.33 25.10 -7.03
CA PHE A 233 43.15 24.27 -6.85
C PHE A 233 42.18 24.50 -8.01
N ASN A 234 42.04 23.50 -8.89
CA ASN A 234 41.00 23.53 -9.90
C ASN A 234 39.67 23.09 -9.28
N LEU A 235 38.73 24.02 -9.19
CA LEU A 235 37.40 23.81 -8.63
C LEU A 235 36.63 22.68 -9.35
N THR A 236 36.94 22.38 -10.62
CA THR A 236 36.30 21.29 -11.36
C THR A 236 36.64 19.89 -10.83
N ASP A 237 37.80 19.69 -10.20
CA ASP A 237 38.17 18.42 -9.56
C ASP A 237 37.23 18.10 -8.39
N TYR A 238 36.64 19.13 -7.78
CA TYR A 238 35.69 19.04 -6.67
C TYR A 238 34.23 19.07 -7.11
N ILE A 239 33.88 20.02 -7.99
CA ILE A 239 32.51 20.21 -8.46
C ILE A 239 31.99 18.96 -9.17
N LYS A 240 32.82 18.27 -9.96
CA LYS A 240 32.34 17.16 -10.79
C LYS A 240 31.85 15.94 -9.97
N PRO A 241 32.58 15.44 -8.95
CA PRO A 241 32.07 14.45 -8.00
C PRO A 241 30.75 14.86 -7.32
N VAL A 242 30.70 16.09 -6.81
CA VAL A 242 29.53 16.62 -6.09
C VAL A 242 28.32 16.73 -7.02
N LEU A 243 28.49 17.27 -8.23
CA LEU A 243 27.43 17.32 -9.25
C LEU A 243 26.96 15.92 -9.66
N ASN A 244 27.85 14.92 -9.73
CA ASN A 244 27.44 13.56 -10.02
C ASN A 244 26.57 12.97 -8.91
N PHE A 245 26.92 13.24 -7.64
CA PHE A 245 26.13 12.81 -6.50
C PHE A 245 24.79 13.56 -6.45
N ILE A 246 24.78 14.88 -6.62
CA ILE A 246 23.54 15.68 -6.71
C ILE A 246 22.66 15.18 -7.86
N ALA A 247 23.22 14.89 -9.03
CA ALA A 247 22.46 14.35 -10.15
C ALA A 247 21.89 12.97 -9.83
N PHE A 248 22.64 12.10 -9.14
CA PHE A 248 22.13 10.80 -8.67
C PHE A 248 20.94 11.01 -7.73
N SER A 249 21.10 11.80 -6.68
CA SER A 249 20.03 12.06 -5.70
C SER A 249 18.82 12.76 -6.33
N ALA A 250 19.04 13.70 -7.25
CA ALA A 250 17.97 14.39 -7.96
C ALA A 250 17.19 13.43 -8.87
N ILE A 251 17.87 12.54 -9.60
CA ILE A 251 17.20 11.52 -10.42
C ILE A 251 16.34 10.60 -9.55
N SER A 252 16.88 10.09 -8.44
CA SER A 252 16.10 9.26 -7.50
C SER A 252 14.93 10.03 -6.89
N ALA A 253 15.12 11.31 -6.54
CA ALA A 253 14.09 12.14 -5.94
C ALA A 253 12.96 12.45 -6.92
N ILE A 254 13.31 12.81 -8.17
CA ILE A 254 12.34 13.03 -9.25
C ILE A 254 11.58 11.74 -9.52
N ALA A 255 12.29 10.60 -9.61
CA ALA A 255 11.63 9.32 -9.86
C ALA A 255 10.65 8.96 -8.74
N THR A 256 11.07 9.09 -7.47
CA THR A 256 10.19 8.87 -6.32
C THR A 256 9.01 9.84 -6.35
N PHE A 257 9.24 11.13 -6.62
CA PHE A 257 8.18 12.13 -6.70
C PHE A 257 7.15 11.79 -7.79
N LEU A 258 7.58 11.42 -8.99
CA LEU A 258 6.67 11.04 -10.09
C LEU A 258 5.86 9.79 -9.76
N CYS A 259 6.48 8.82 -9.10
CA CYS A 259 5.80 7.63 -8.60
C CYS A 259 4.73 8.00 -7.55
N GLU A 260 5.09 8.77 -6.53
CA GLU A 260 4.16 9.18 -5.47
C GLU A 260 3.08 10.15 -5.96
N PHE A 261 3.38 10.95 -6.99
CA PHE A 261 2.40 11.79 -7.68
C PHE A 261 1.35 10.95 -8.41
N SER A 262 1.74 9.85 -9.06
CA SER A 262 0.77 8.98 -9.74
C SER A 262 -0.25 8.35 -8.79
N ILE A 263 0.14 8.12 -7.54
CA ILE A 263 -0.71 7.57 -6.48
C ILE A 263 -1.61 8.67 -5.89
N ARG A 264 -1.04 9.85 -5.56
CA ARG A 264 -1.76 10.92 -4.85
C ARG A 264 -2.57 11.85 -5.75
N GLN A 265 -2.22 11.91 -7.03
CA GLN A 265 -2.81 12.80 -8.04
C GLN A 265 -2.83 14.29 -7.63
N SER A 266 -1.96 14.70 -6.70
CA SER A 266 -1.93 16.06 -6.15
C SER A 266 -0.49 16.46 -5.85
N VAL A 267 0.00 17.48 -6.56
CA VAL A 267 1.36 18.02 -6.37
C VAL A 267 1.59 18.48 -4.93
N LYS A 268 0.58 19.12 -4.31
CA LYS A 268 0.65 19.59 -2.93
C LYS A 268 0.76 18.41 -1.95
N ALA A 269 -0.11 17.41 -2.10
CA ALA A 269 -0.08 16.23 -1.23
C ALA A 269 1.24 15.47 -1.38
N THR A 270 1.69 15.23 -2.61
CA THR A 270 2.98 14.57 -2.88
C THR A 270 4.15 15.35 -2.27
N ALA A 271 4.19 16.67 -2.40
CA ALA A 271 5.26 17.48 -1.83
C ALA A 271 5.31 17.43 -0.29
N ILE A 272 4.15 17.37 0.37
CA ILE A 272 4.05 17.23 1.83
C ILE A 272 4.55 15.83 2.26
N ASP A 273 4.09 14.80 1.57
CA ASP A 273 4.36 13.39 1.91
C ASP A 273 5.79 12.97 1.58
N MET A 274 6.48 13.67 0.67
CA MET A 274 7.88 13.40 0.33
C MET A 274 8.85 13.44 1.51
N LEU A 275 8.47 14.10 2.61
CA LEU A 275 9.26 14.18 3.84
C LEU A 275 8.78 13.21 4.93
N HIS A 276 7.75 12.39 4.67
CA HIS A 276 7.32 11.37 5.61
C HIS A 276 8.30 10.17 5.60
N PRO A 277 8.46 9.45 6.73
CA PRO A 277 9.45 8.37 6.87
C PRO A 277 9.29 7.25 5.83
N ASN A 278 8.06 6.81 5.56
CA ASN A 278 7.72 5.80 4.56
C ASN A 278 8.20 6.19 3.16
N ILE A 279 8.01 7.44 2.75
CA ILE A 279 8.38 7.89 1.42
C ILE A 279 9.89 8.16 1.30
N LEU A 280 10.51 8.69 2.35
CA LEU A 280 11.98 8.77 2.41
C LEU A 280 12.62 7.37 2.39
N PHE A 281 11.97 6.37 2.99
CA PHE A 281 12.39 4.98 2.89
C PHE A 281 12.26 4.44 1.45
N ASN A 282 11.18 4.77 0.73
CA ASN A 282 11.06 4.45 -0.71
C ASN A 282 12.19 5.05 -1.55
N PHE A 283 12.59 6.28 -1.25
CA PHE A 283 13.75 6.90 -1.88
C PHE A 283 15.04 6.10 -1.61
N LEU A 284 15.24 5.60 -0.38
CA LEU A 284 16.38 4.77 -0.02
C LEU A 284 16.35 3.39 -0.69
N VAL A 285 15.17 2.77 -0.83
CA VAL A 285 14.95 1.55 -1.61
C VAL A 285 15.37 1.76 -3.07
N LEU A 286 14.89 2.85 -3.68
CA LEU A 286 15.23 3.21 -5.06
C LEU A 286 16.72 3.49 -5.23
N CYS A 287 17.36 4.15 -4.26
CA CYS A 287 18.80 4.40 -4.29
C CYS A 287 19.61 3.09 -4.25
N GLY A 288 19.21 2.10 -3.45
CA GLY A 288 19.84 0.78 -3.42
C GLY A 288 19.78 0.08 -4.79
N LEU A 289 18.59 0.00 -5.38
CA LEU A 289 18.37 -0.59 -6.70
C LEU A 289 19.14 0.15 -7.81
N TYR A 290 19.09 1.48 -7.79
CA TYR A 290 19.76 2.30 -8.80
C TYR A 290 21.29 2.20 -8.72
N LEU A 291 21.86 2.17 -7.50
CA LEU A 291 23.30 1.93 -7.31
C LEU A 291 23.69 0.53 -7.77
N LEU A 292 22.85 -0.48 -7.56
CA LEU A 292 23.08 -1.84 -8.03
C LEU A 292 23.14 -1.88 -9.57
N PHE A 293 22.18 -1.24 -10.24
CA PHE A 293 22.21 -1.11 -11.69
C PHE A 293 23.43 -0.34 -12.19
N ILE A 294 23.80 0.78 -11.56
CA ILE A 294 25.01 1.53 -11.94
C ILE A 294 26.27 0.67 -11.80
N SER A 295 26.30 -0.19 -10.79
CA SER A 295 27.45 -1.05 -10.49
C SER A 295 27.62 -2.19 -11.50
N ILE A 296 26.53 -2.72 -12.06
CA ILE A 296 26.56 -3.87 -12.97
C ILE A 296 26.49 -3.44 -14.44
N LEU A 297 25.59 -2.51 -14.77
CA LEU A 297 25.25 -2.12 -16.14
C LEU A 297 25.92 -0.80 -16.56
N GLY A 298 26.45 -0.04 -15.61
CA GLY A 298 27.02 1.28 -15.86
C GLY A 298 25.96 2.37 -16.01
N LYS A 299 26.35 3.61 -15.65
CA LYS A 299 25.45 4.76 -15.51
C LYS A 299 24.47 4.97 -16.68
N GLY A 300 24.90 4.81 -17.92
CA GLY A 300 24.04 5.10 -19.07
C GLY A 300 22.84 4.16 -19.19
N ILE A 301 23.07 2.85 -19.11
CA ILE A 301 22.00 1.85 -19.17
C ILE A 301 21.09 2.00 -17.94
N SER A 302 21.66 2.18 -16.74
CA SER A 302 20.89 2.32 -15.51
C SER A 302 19.94 3.52 -15.53
N ASN A 303 20.39 4.66 -16.07
CA ASN A 303 19.54 5.84 -16.22
C ASN A 303 18.35 5.58 -17.15
N VAL A 304 18.58 4.86 -18.26
CA VAL A 304 17.52 4.50 -19.20
C VAL A 304 16.53 3.52 -18.58
N ILE A 305 17.00 2.48 -17.90
CA ILE A 305 16.15 1.52 -17.19
C ILE A 305 15.30 2.24 -16.16
N LEU A 306 15.91 3.07 -15.31
CA LEU A 306 15.19 3.81 -14.28
C LEU A 306 14.14 4.75 -14.89
N ALA A 307 14.50 5.47 -15.97
CA ALA A 307 13.55 6.34 -16.65
C ALA A 307 12.36 5.57 -17.25
N ILE A 308 12.61 4.45 -17.95
CA ILE A 308 11.55 3.63 -18.55
C ILE A 308 10.65 3.05 -17.47
N VAL A 309 11.23 2.45 -16.42
CA VAL A 309 10.48 1.83 -15.32
C VAL A 309 9.66 2.88 -14.58
N THR A 310 10.23 4.05 -14.26
CA THR A 310 9.48 5.12 -13.60
C THR A 310 8.36 5.66 -14.50
N ILE A 311 8.62 5.94 -15.78
CA ILE A 311 7.56 6.40 -16.69
C ILE A 311 6.44 5.36 -16.78
N PHE A 312 6.78 4.09 -16.96
CA PHE A 312 5.81 3.00 -17.02
C PHE A 312 4.98 2.93 -15.73
N LEU A 313 5.61 2.84 -14.57
CA LEU A 313 4.92 2.71 -13.30
C LEU A 313 4.09 3.96 -12.96
N THR A 314 4.59 5.16 -13.26
CA THR A 314 3.85 6.42 -13.09
C THR A 314 2.61 6.44 -13.97
N VAL A 315 2.73 6.13 -15.27
CA VAL A 315 1.59 6.15 -16.20
C VAL A 315 0.59 5.05 -15.85
N ALA A 316 1.07 3.83 -15.60
CA ALA A 316 0.22 2.69 -15.27
C ALA A 316 -0.56 2.93 -13.97
N ASN A 317 0.10 3.40 -12.91
CA ASN A 317 -0.59 3.76 -11.67
C ASN A 317 -1.52 4.94 -11.85
N PHE A 318 -1.12 5.99 -12.57
CA PHE A 318 -2.00 7.14 -12.80
C PHE A 318 -3.31 6.70 -13.47
N ILE A 319 -3.24 5.90 -14.54
CA ILE A 319 -4.42 5.33 -15.20
C ILE A 319 -5.22 4.46 -14.22
N LYS A 320 -4.55 3.52 -13.53
CA LYS A 320 -5.23 2.59 -12.63
C LYS A 320 -5.95 3.31 -11.48
N PHE A 321 -5.34 4.32 -10.88
CA PHE A 321 -5.96 5.13 -9.83
C PHE A 321 -7.08 6.02 -10.37
N THR A 322 -6.89 6.68 -11.51
CA THR A 322 -7.91 7.58 -12.07
C THR A 322 -9.17 6.82 -12.47
N TYR A 323 -9.02 5.60 -13.02
CA TYR A 323 -10.16 4.89 -13.60
C TYR A 323 -10.67 3.73 -12.76
N PHE A 324 -9.84 3.07 -11.96
CA PHE A 324 -10.24 1.86 -11.23
C PHE A 324 -10.12 2.02 -9.71
N ASP A 325 -9.73 3.23 -9.25
CA ASP A 325 -9.42 3.53 -7.86
C ASP A 325 -8.44 2.56 -7.19
N GLU A 326 -7.56 1.94 -7.98
CA GLU A 326 -6.62 0.91 -7.56
C GLU A 326 -5.21 1.17 -8.09
N PRO A 327 -4.16 0.61 -7.45
CA PRO A 327 -2.84 0.63 -8.03
C PRO A 327 -2.70 -0.29 -9.23
N PHE A 328 -1.66 -0.02 -10.01
CA PHE A 328 -1.14 -1.02 -10.92
C PHE A 328 -0.50 -2.15 -10.11
N TYR A 329 -1.02 -3.36 -10.30
CA TYR A 329 -0.50 -4.58 -9.70
C TYR A 329 0.50 -5.25 -10.65
N PRO A 330 1.58 -5.89 -10.16
CA PRO A 330 2.47 -6.64 -11.02
C PRO A 330 1.78 -7.72 -11.86
N TRP A 331 0.71 -8.33 -11.32
CA TRP A 331 -0.08 -9.33 -12.04
C TRP A 331 -1.04 -8.75 -13.09
N ASP A 332 -1.27 -7.44 -13.12
CA ASP A 332 -2.00 -6.79 -14.23
C ASP A 332 -1.31 -7.05 -15.58
N MET A 333 0.00 -7.32 -15.58
CA MET A 333 0.76 -7.70 -16.78
C MET A 333 0.28 -9.01 -17.42
N TYR A 334 -0.32 -9.92 -16.65
CA TYR A 334 -0.88 -11.18 -17.16
C TYR A 334 -2.27 -10.97 -17.78
N MET A 335 -2.98 -9.93 -17.34
CA MET A 335 -4.26 -9.48 -17.91
C MET A 335 -4.09 -8.44 -19.03
N PHE A 336 -2.86 -8.23 -19.54
CA PHE A 336 -2.55 -7.15 -20.47
C PHE A 336 -3.36 -7.22 -21.79
N LYS A 337 -3.75 -8.42 -22.23
CA LYS A 337 -4.66 -8.59 -23.39
C LYS A 337 -6.00 -7.87 -23.18
N ASN A 338 -6.53 -7.89 -21.95
CA ASN A 338 -7.77 -7.21 -21.58
C ASN A 338 -7.56 -5.70 -21.43
N LEU A 339 -6.35 -5.27 -21.04
CA LEU A 339 -5.98 -3.85 -20.92
C LEU A 339 -5.96 -3.12 -22.28
N ILE A 340 -5.59 -3.81 -23.37
CA ILE A 340 -5.62 -3.23 -24.73
C ILE A 340 -7.06 -2.91 -25.16
N GLY A 341 -8.02 -3.75 -24.77
CA GLY A 341 -9.44 -3.49 -25.00
C GLY A 341 -9.90 -2.21 -24.31
N ILE A 342 -9.55 -2.06 -23.04
CA ILE A 342 -9.79 -0.86 -22.23
C ILE A 342 -9.16 0.35 -22.94
N CYS A 343 -7.87 0.32 -23.29
CA CYS A 343 -7.19 1.46 -23.91
C CYS A 343 -7.86 2.00 -25.19
N LYS A 344 -8.60 1.17 -25.95
CA LYS A 344 -9.29 1.64 -27.17
C LYS A 344 -10.42 2.63 -26.87
N ASP A 345 -11.10 2.46 -25.75
CA ASP A 345 -12.24 3.32 -25.37
C ASP A 345 -11.78 4.63 -24.71
N TYR A 346 -10.53 4.70 -24.23
CA TYR A 346 -10.02 5.84 -23.46
C TYR A 346 -8.88 6.61 -24.15
N LEU A 347 -8.27 6.08 -25.23
CA LEU A 347 -7.25 6.79 -26.00
C LEU A 347 -7.88 7.68 -27.07
N SER A 348 -7.96 8.98 -26.80
CA SER A 348 -8.37 9.94 -27.82
C SER A 348 -7.33 10.03 -28.94
N LEU A 349 -7.79 10.18 -30.19
CA LEU A 349 -6.93 10.31 -31.37
C LEU A 349 -5.82 11.38 -31.21
N PRO A 350 -6.06 12.56 -30.59
CA PRO A 350 -5.00 13.53 -30.32
C PRO A 350 -3.88 12.99 -29.42
N LEU A 351 -4.23 12.17 -28.42
CA LEU A 351 -3.25 11.58 -27.51
C LEU A 351 -2.35 10.57 -28.23
N VAL A 352 -2.94 9.77 -29.13
CA VAL A 352 -2.22 8.83 -29.99
C VAL A 352 -1.25 9.56 -30.92
N ILE A 353 -1.72 10.65 -31.56
CA ILE A 353 -0.89 11.48 -32.44
C ILE A 353 0.26 12.12 -31.64
N ALA A 354 -0.03 12.67 -30.45
CA ALA A 354 0.99 13.25 -29.58
C ALA A 354 2.06 12.23 -29.17
N ALA A 355 1.64 11.02 -28.77
CA ALA A 355 2.55 9.92 -28.44
C ALA A 355 3.40 9.51 -29.65
N ALA A 356 2.80 9.40 -30.84
CA ALA A 356 3.52 9.07 -32.08
C ALA A 356 4.57 10.14 -32.43
N VAL A 357 4.24 11.43 -32.28
CA VAL A 357 5.18 12.54 -32.51
C VAL A 357 6.34 12.51 -31.52
N VAL A 358 6.06 12.25 -30.23
CA VAL A 358 7.11 12.11 -29.21
C VAL A 358 8.03 10.92 -29.52
N ILE A 359 7.45 9.76 -29.87
CA ILE A 359 8.21 8.57 -30.25
C ILE A 359 9.06 8.85 -31.50
N ALA A 360 8.49 9.46 -32.53
CA ALA A 360 9.23 9.83 -33.75
C ALA A 360 10.38 10.81 -33.44
N GLY A 361 10.15 11.79 -32.57
CA GLY A 361 11.17 12.72 -32.09
C GLY A 361 12.30 12.01 -31.32
N LEU A 362 11.96 11.08 -30.42
CA LEU A 362 12.92 10.27 -29.68
C LEU A 362 13.73 9.36 -30.61
N LEU A 363 13.09 8.73 -31.61
CA LEU A 363 13.75 7.92 -32.63
C LEU A 363 14.68 8.76 -33.50
N TYR A 364 14.25 9.96 -33.93
CA TYR A 364 15.09 10.89 -34.67
C TYR A 364 16.33 11.29 -33.86
N LEU A 365 16.18 11.62 -32.58
CA LEU A 365 17.31 11.94 -31.69
C LEU A 365 18.24 10.72 -31.52
N LEU A 366 17.69 9.51 -31.39
CA LEU A 366 18.45 8.25 -31.32
C LEU A 366 19.29 8.04 -32.58
N VAL A 367 18.71 8.22 -33.76
CA VAL A 367 19.41 8.08 -35.05
C VAL A 367 20.45 9.18 -35.24
N ARG A 368 20.07 10.44 -34.99
CA ARG A 368 20.94 11.62 -35.15
C ARG A 368 22.18 11.55 -34.24
N PHE A 369 22.01 11.07 -33.02
CA PHE A 369 23.08 11.00 -32.02
C PHE A 369 23.57 9.57 -31.74
N ARG A 370 23.28 8.61 -32.63
CA ARG A 370 23.56 7.17 -32.43
C ARG A 370 24.94 6.87 -31.86
N LYS A 371 26.01 7.46 -32.40
CA LYS A 371 27.39 7.21 -31.94
C LYS A 371 27.63 7.68 -30.49
N LYS A 372 27.03 8.82 -30.09
CA LYS A 372 27.11 9.32 -28.71
C LYS A 372 26.26 8.48 -27.76
N VAL A 373 25.06 8.08 -28.21
CA VAL A 373 24.15 7.21 -27.46
C VAL A 373 24.78 5.83 -27.21
N PHE A 374 25.27 5.14 -28.24
CA PHE A 374 25.95 3.84 -28.10
C PHE A 374 27.16 3.91 -27.17
N ARG A 375 27.92 5.02 -27.19
CA ARG A 375 29.04 5.21 -26.26
C ARG A 375 28.58 5.39 -24.82
N TYR A 376 27.46 6.10 -24.62
CA TYR A 376 26.87 6.34 -23.31
C TYR A 376 26.22 5.08 -22.72
N LEU A 377 25.54 4.28 -23.55
CA LEU A 377 24.88 3.03 -23.19
C LEU A 377 25.82 1.82 -23.21
N ARG A 378 27.15 2.02 -23.21
CA ARG A 378 28.09 0.90 -23.16
C ARG A 378 28.09 0.31 -21.73
N PRO A 379 27.85 -1.00 -21.56
CA PRO A 379 27.84 -1.61 -20.25
C PRO A 379 29.23 -1.50 -19.59
N ARG A 380 29.26 -1.17 -18.30
CA ARG A 380 30.49 -1.05 -17.51
C ARG A 380 30.25 -1.48 -16.07
N ILE A 381 30.95 -2.51 -15.64
CA ILE A 381 30.97 -2.92 -14.24
C ILE A 381 31.81 -1.92 -13.45
N ASN A 382 31.29 -1.46 -12.31
CA ASN A 382 31.96 -0.56 -11.38
C ASN A 382 32.08 -1.20 -10.00
N PHE A 383 33.17 -1.95 -9.79
CA PHE A 383 33.47 -2.62 -8.52
C PHE A 383 33.64 -1.67 -7.33
N VAL A 384 33.83 -0.36 -7.55
CA VAL A 384 33.95 0.61 -6.45
C VAL A 384 32.59 0.89 -5.79
N VAL A 385 31.50 0.89 -6.56
CA VAL A 385 30.16 1.23 -6.06
C VAL A 385 29.41 -0.02 -5.59
N LEU A 386 29.77 -1.20 -6.13
CA LEU A 386 29.08 -2.47 -5.87
C LEU A 386 28.94 -2.81 -4.37
N PRO A 387 29.96 -2.70 -3.50
CA PRO A 387 29.80 -3.03 -2.08
C PRO A 387 28.76 -2.15 -1.40
N PHE A 388 28.72 -0.86 -1.73
CA PHE A 388 27.74 0.07 -1.17
C PHE A 388 26.33 -0.22 -1.66
N ALA A 389 26.18 -0.60 -2.93
CA ALA A 389 24.91 -1.02 -3.49
C ALA A 389 24.37 -2.26 -2.78
N ILE A 390 25.23 -3.27 -2.57
CA ILE A 390 24.86 -4.51 -1.86
C ILE A 390 24.46 -4.21 -0.43
N ILE A 391 25.25 -3.44 0.33
CA ILE A 391 24.92 -3.11 1.73
C ILE A 391 23.58 -2.38 1.82
N LEU A 392 23.36 -1.36 0.98
CA LEU A 392 22.11 -0.60 0.99
C LEU A 392 20.91 -1.48 0.59
N PHE A 393 21.07 -2.33 -0.42
CA PHE A 393 20.04 -3.29 -0.83
C PHE A 393 19.70 -4.29 0.30
N LEU A 394 20.70 -4.88 0.95
CA LEU A 394 20.49 -5.84 2.04
C LEU A 394 19.82 -5.22 3.26
N ILE A 395 20.19 -3.99 3.64
CA ILE A 395 19.52 -3.27 4.75
C ILE A 395 18.05 -3.03 4.41
N ASN A 396 17.76 -2.51 3.21
CA ASN A 396 16.38 -2.27 2.79
C ASN A 396 15.55 -3.57 2.74
N ALA A 397 16.11 -4.65 2.22
CA ALA A 397 15.47 -5.96 2.18
C ALA A 397 15.20 -6.52 3.60
N ASN A 398 16.15 -6.33 4.53
CA ASN A 398 15.98 -6.74 5.93
C ASN A 398 14.84 -5.96 6.61
N ILE A 399 14.76 -4.63 6.42
CA ILE A 399 13.68 -3.79 6.96
C ILE A 399 12.32 -4.17 6.39
N LEU A 400 12.24 -4.49 5.08
CA LEU A 400 10.98 -4.91 4.45
C LEU A 400 10.56 -6.33 4.87
N THR A 401 11.51 -7.20 5.18
CA THR A 401 11.22 -8.59 5.58
C THR A 401 10.85 -8.68 7.07
N ASP A 402 11.41 -7.81 7.91
CA ASP A 402 11.06 -7.72 9.34
C ASP A 402 9.85 -6.80 9.55
N TYR A 403 8.70 -7.40 9.88
CA TYR A 403 7.43 -6.70 10.10
C TYR A 403 7.53 -5.59 11.18
N LYS A 404 8.32 -5.78 12.24
CA LYS A 404 8.46 -4.77 13.30
C LYS A 404 9.25 -3.57 12.80
N LEU A 405 10.31 -3.81 12.03
CA LEU A 405 11.10 -2.73 11.42
C LEU A 405 10.32 -2.01 10.33
N SER A 406 9.55 -2.73 9.50
CA SER A 406 8.75 -2.15 8.43
C SER A 406 7.72 -1.15 8.97
N ILE A 407 6.98 -1.52 10.02
CA ILE A 407 5.99 -0.62 10.65
C ILE A 407 6.67 0.63 11.21
N GLN A 408 7.86 0.47 11.82
CA GLN A 408 8.57 1.60 12.38
C GLN A 408 9.08 2.58 11.30
N VAL A 409 9.32 2.14 10.05
CA VAL A 409 9.58 3.09 8.94
C VAL A 409 8.31 3.60 8.26
N GLY A 410 7.12 3.25 8.77
CA GLY A 410 5.83 3.63 8.21
C GLY A 410 5.35 2.74 7.06
N VAL A 411 5.94 1.56 6.89
CA VAL A 411 5.52 0.54 5.92
C VAL A 411 4.66 -0.50 6.63
N GLN A 412 3.36 -0.50 6.35
CA GLN A 412 2.34 -1.30 7.00
C GLN A 412 1.87 -2.45 6.09
N ARG A 413 1.23 -3.46 6.68
CA ARG A 413 0.44 -4.45 5.92
C ARG A 413 -0.95 -4.46 6.52
N SER A 414 -1.95 -4.56 5.67
CA SER A 414 -3.35 -4.62 6.03
C SER A 414 -3.98 -5.88 5.47
N TRP A 415 -5.23 -6.15 5.84
CA TRP A 415 -5.98 -7.26 5.25
C TRP A 415 -6.36 -6.97 3.79
N TYR A 416 -6.45 -5.69 3.40
CA TYR A 416 -6.83 -5.29 2.05
C TYR A 416 -5.61 -4.93 1.21
N ILE A 417 -5.40 -5.67 0.13
CA ILE A 417 -4.28 -5.46 -0.79
C ILE A 417 -4.77 -4.55 -1.91
N GLY A 418 -4.39 -3.27 -1.85
CA GLY A 418 -4.75 -2.32 -2.90
C GLY A 418 -4.38 -0.87 -2.58
N LYS A 419 -5.26 0.06 -2.94
CA LYS A 419 -5.03 1.50 -2.85
C LYS A 419 -4.56 1.99 -1.49
N ALA A 420 -5.12 1.47 -0.39
CA ALA A 420 -4.77 1.92 0.96
C ALA A 420 -3.29 1.64 1.28
N GLU A 421 -2.83 0.41 1.04
CA GLU A 421 -1.46 0.01 1.33
C GLU A 421 -0.44 0.74 0.48
N ILE A 422 -0.63 0.85 -0.83
CA ILE A 422 0.35 1.53 -1.69
C ILE A 422 0.43 3.03 -1.37
N THR A 423 -0.69 3.66 -0.98
CA THR A 423 -0.73 5.07 -0.58
C THR A 423 0.02 5.29 0.73
N ALA A 424 -0.17 4.36 1.68
CA ALA A 424 0.52 4.37 2.97
C ALA A 424 2.00 4.00 2.85
N ASN A 425 2.36 3.04 2.00
CA ASN A 425 3.71 2.48 1.96
C ASN A 425 4.60 3.14 0.94
N GLY A 426 4.05 3.78 -0.09
CA GLY A 426 4.79 4.26 -1.24
C GLY A 426 5.06 3.14 -2.26
N MET A 427 5.34 3.56 -3.50
CA MET A 427 5.31 2.66 -4.66
C MET A 427 6.31 1.51 -4.57
N PHE A 428 7.58 1.78 -4.25
CA PHE A 428 8.66 0.79 -4.30
C PHE A 428 8.58 -0.23 -3.17
N ALA A 429 8.27 0.23 -1.95
CA ALA A 429 8.09 -0.65 -0.80
C ALA A 429 6.88 -1.58 -0.98
N GLN A 430 5.76 -1.07 -1.47
CA GLN A 430 4.59 -1.91 -1.73
C GLN A 430 4.82 -2.89 -2.89
N ASN A 431 5.46 -2.45 -3.98
CA ASN A 431 5.77 -3.35 -5.09
C ASN A 431 6.76 -4.45 -4.70
N TYR A 432 7.64 -4.22 -3.72
CA TYR A 432 8.43 -5.30 -3.15
C TYR A 432 7.52 -6.39 -2.56
N TYR A 433 6.50 -6.04 -1.77
CA TYR A 433 5.55 -7.03 -1.22
C TYR A 433 4.75 -7.74 -2.31
N TYR A 434 4.26 -7.00 -3.30
CA TYR A 434 3.57 -7.62 -4.44
C TYR A 434 4.46 -8.63 -5.17
N LEU A 435 5.75 -8.34 -5.32
CA LEU A 435 6.69 -9.23 -6.01
C LEU A 435 7.13 -10.42 -5.14
N THR A 436 7.31 -10.24 -3.83
CA THR A 436 7.66 -11.35 -2.93
C THR A 436 6.53 -12.34 -2.75
N ASP A 437 5.29 -11.86 -2.81
CA ASP A 437 4.08 -12.68 -2.70
C ASP A 437 3.44 -12.94 -4.07
N LEU A 438 4.16 -12.70 -5.18
CA LEU A 438 3.61 -12.72 -6.53
C LEU A 438 2.92 -14.05 -6.86
N GLU A 439 3.52 -15.18 -6.52
CA GLU A 439 2.95 -16.51 -6.78
C GLU A 439 1.57 -16.68 -6.15
N LYS A 440 1.32 -16.04 -5.00
CA LYS A 440 0.00 -16.07 -4.35
C LYS A 440 -1.07 -15.38 -5.19
N TYR A 441 -0.70 -14.34 -5.94
CA TYR A 441 -1.61 -13.45 -6.67
C TYR A 441 -1.83 -13.82 -8.14
N LEU A 442 -1.03 -14.74 -8.68
CA LEU A 442 -0.99 -14.99 -10.11
C LEU A 442 -2.13 -15.84 -10.67
N ASN A 443 -3.01 -16.42 -9.83
CA ASN A 443 -4.11 -17.32 -10.22
C ASN A 443 -3.76 -18.13 -11.48
N PRO A 444 -2.69 -18.95 -11.44
CA PRO A 444 -2.10 -19.53 -12.63
C PRO A 444 -3.11 -20.40 -13.38
N LYS A 445 -2.95 -20.47 -14.71
CA LYS A 445 -3.74 -21.35 -15.58
C LYS A 445 -3.75 -22.77 -15.02
N PRO A 446 -4.93 -23.33 -14.64
CA PRO A 446 -5.02 -24.70 -14.17
C PRO A 446 -4.55 -25.68 -15.23
N GLU A 447 -3.96 -26.79 -14.78
CA GLU A 447 -3.58 -27.89 -15.66
C GLU A 447 -4.81 -28.44 -16.38
N GLY A 448 -4.67 -28.77 -17.67
CA GLY A 448 -5.78 -29.28 -18.48
C GLY A 448 -6.77 -28.23 -19.00
N TYR A 449 -6.60 -26.92 -18.72
CA TYR A 449 -7.50 -25.90 -19.28
C TYR A 449 -7.36 -25.78 -20.82
N SER A 450 -8.40 -26.20 -21.53
CA SER A 450 -8.56 -26.18 -22.99
C SER A 450 -10.05 -26.08 -23.35
N GLU A 451 -10.36 -25.78 -24.62
CA GLU A 451 -11.75 -25.75 -25.11
C GLU A 451 -12.41 -27.13 -24.98
N ASP A 452 -11.73 -28.19 -25.41
CA ASP A 452 -12.22 -29.58 -25.33
C ASP A 452 -12.55 -29.98 -23.88
N THR A 453 -11.71 -29.58 -22.92
CA THR A 453 -11.97 -29.83 -21.49
C THR A 453 -13.23 -29.09 -21.02
N MET A 454 -13.45 -27.86 -21.48
CA MET A 454 -14.62 -27.08 -21.05
C MET A 454 -15.90 -27.68 -21.65
N GLN A 455 -15.85 -28.14 -22.90
CA GLN A 455 -16.95 -28.88 -23.52
C GLN A 455 -17.26 -30.17 -22.75
N ALA A 456 -16.24 -30.96 -22.40
CA ALA A 456 -16.42 -32.18 -21.60
C ALA A 456 -17.05 -31.90 -20.22
N ILE A 457 -16.65 -30.81 -19.55
CA ILE A 457 -17.28 -30.36 -18.29
C ILE A 457 -18.76 -29.99 -18.53
N SER A 458 -19.06 -29.25 -19.60
CA SER A 458 -20.44 -28.88 -19.95
C SER A 458 -21.33 -30.10 -20.18
N GLU A 459 -20.80 -31.15 -20.81
CA GLU A 459 -21.48 -32.44 -21.03
C GLU A 459 -21.62 -33.26 -19.74
N LYS A 460 -20.65 -33.18 -18.83
CA LYS A 460 -20.67 -33.85 -17.52
C LYS A 460 -21.74 -33.29 -16.57
N TYR A 461 -22.08 -32.02 -16.72
CA TYR A 461 -23.09 -31.32 -15.91
C TYR A 461 -24.25 -30.79 -16.79
N PRO A 462 -25.01 -31.68 -17.47
CA PRO A 462 -26.08 -31.27 -18.38
C PRO A 462 -27.26 -30.69 -17.62
N VAL A 463 -28.04 -29.83 -18.27
CA VAL A 463 -29.34 -29.36 -17.74
C VAL A 463 -30.24 -30.57 -17.52
N SER A 464 -30.56 -30.85 -16.25
CA SER A 464 -31.56 -31.86 -15.92
C SER A 464 -32.94 -31.18 -15.97
N GLY A 465 -33.76 -31.54 -16.96
CA GLY A 465 -35.15 -31.06 -17.08
C GLY A 465 -36.08 -31.41 -15.90
N SER A 466 -35.55 -32.07 -14.86
CA SER A 466 -36.23 -32.37 -13.59
C SER A 466 -36.00 -31.32 -12.49
N ASP A 467 -35.04 -30.41 -12.64
CA ASP A 467 -34.69 -29.41 -11.61
C ASP A 467 -35.33 -28.03 -11.86
N SER A 468 -36.02 -27.87 -13.00
CA SER A 468 -37.09 -26.88 -13.05
C SER A 468 -38.12 -27.32 -12.02
N VAL A 469 -38.16 -26.66 -10.85
CA VAL A 469 -39.38 -26.63 -10.06
C VAL A 469 -40.46 -26.32 -11.09
N PRO A 470 -41.44 -27.22 -11.33
CA PRO A 470 -42.56 -26.85 -12.18
C PRO A 470 -42.98 -25.50 -11.63
N VAL A 471 -43.05 -24.47 -12.47
CA VAL A 471 -43.80 -23.29 -12.09
C VAL A 471 -45.18 -23.86 -11.85
N SER A 472 -45.45 -24.28 -10.61
CA SER A 472 -46.69 -24.84 -10.16
C SER A 472 -47.59 -23.66 -10.29
N SER A 473 -48.13 -23.53 -11.49
CA SER A 473 -49.31 -22.82 -11.87
C SER A 473 -49.71 -21.85 -10.78
N VAL A 474 -49.19 -20.62 -10.84
CA VAL A 474 -50.14 -19.54 -10.58
C VAL A 474 -51.12 -19.65 -11.73
N ASN A 475 -52.10 -20.53 -11.54
CA ASN A 475 -53.20 -20.78 -12.45
C ASN A 475 -54.02 -19.50 -12.40
N THR A 476 -53.58 -18.51 -13.15
CA THR A 476 -54.47 -17.45 -13.57
C THR A 476 -55.55 -18.12 -14.42
N ASN A 477 -56.79 -17.62 -14.34
CA ASN A 477 -57.91 -18.12 -15.13
C ASN A 477 -57.70 -18.04 -16.66
N SER A 478 -56.49 -17.70 -17.14
CA SER A 478 -56.06 -17.56 -18.53
C SER A 478 -55.04 -18.60 -19.03
N GLY A 479 -54.54 -19.52 -18.18
CA GLY A 479 -53.67 -20.63 -18.63
C GLY A 479 -52.24 -20.26 -19.05
N SER A 480 -51.71 -19.09 -18.67
CA SER A 480 -50.34 -18.66 -18.93
C SER A 480 -49.45 -18.73 -17.68
N VAL A 481 -48.23 -19.25 -17.81
CA VAL A 481 -47.22 -19.30 -16.74
C VAL A 481 -46.57 -17.92 -16.56
N GLU A 482 -46.78 -17.26 -15.41
CA GLU A 482 -46.18 -15.96 -15.09
C GLU A 482 -44.80 -16.15 -14.41
N LYS A 483 -43.77 -15.48 -14.93
CA LYS A 483 -42.41 -15.49 -14.38
C LYS A 483 -42.35 -14.67 -13.08
N PRO A 484 -41.74 -15.18 -12.00
CA PRO A 484 -41.68 -14.43 -10.75
C PRO A 484 -40.67 -13.27 -10.82
N ASN A 485 -40.94 -12.19 -10.08
CA ASN A 485 -39.91 -11.22 -9.73
C ASN A 485 -38.90 -11.85 -8.77
N VAL A 486 -37.66 -11.40 -8.82
CA VAL A 486 -36.58 -11.86 -7.94
C VAL A 486 -35.92 -10.64 -7.30
N ILE A 487 -36.00 -10.54 -5.98
CA ILE A 487 -35.39 -9.47 -5.20
C ILE A 487 -34.34 -10.11 -4.31
N ALA A 488 -33.11 -9.62 -4.39
CA ALA A 488 -32.01 -10.03 -3.52
C ALA A 488 -31.46 -8.79 -2.81
N ILE A 489 -31.51 -8.79 -1.48
CA ILE A 489 -31.03 -7.71 -0.62
C ILE A 489 -29.83 -8.24 0.17
N MET A 490 -28.68 -7.68 -0.11
CA MET A 490 -27.51 -7.86 0.71
C MET A 490 -27.44 -6.72 1.74
N SER A 491 -27.72 -7.04 3.00
CA SER A 491 -27.79 -6.08 4.09
C SER A 491 -26.41 -5.86 4.69
N GLU A 492 -25.95 -4.61 4.65
CA GLU A 492 -24.63 -4.20 5.11
C GLU A 492 -24.41 -4.57 6.57
N SER A 493 -23.31 -5.27 6.82
CA SER A 493 -22.85 -5.73 8.12
C SER A 493 -23.95 -6.46 8.92
N TYR A 494 -24.94 -7.11 8.28
CA TYR A 494 -26.02 -7.78 9.01
C TYR A 494 -25.54 -9.11 9.61
N TRP A 495 -25.17 -9.09 10.88
CA TRP A 495 -24.75 -10.24 11.66
C TRP A 495 -25.55 -10.25 12.95
N ASP A 496 -26.18 -11.39 13.26
CA ASP A 496 -27.13 -11.47 14.35
C ASP A 496 -26.45 -11.26 15.72
N LEU A 497 -26.59 -10.04 16.24
CA LEU A 497 -25.99 -9.62 17.51
C LEU A 497 -26.56 -10.38 18.71
N THR A 498 -27.76 -10.98 18.59
CA THR A 498 -28.37 -11.78 19.66
C THR A 498 -27.58 -13.06 19.94
N ARG A 499 -26.63 -13.43 19.07
CA ARG A 499 -25.71 -14.55 19.24
C ARG A 499 -24.58 -14.29 20.25
N LEU A 500 -24.36 -13.05 20.68
CA LEU A 500 -23.40 -12.74 21.74
C LEU A 500 -24.01 -12.94 23.13
N ASN A 501 -23.19 -13.33 24.11
CA ASN A 501 -23.63 -13.40 25.51
C ASN A 501 -23.54 -12.02 26.18
N GLY A 502 -24.20 -11.86 27.33
CA GLY A 502 -23.99 -10.68 28.19
C GLY A 502 -24.50 -9.35 27.61
N ILE A 503 -25.41 -9.40 26.63
CA ILE A 503 -26.13 -8.25 26.10
C ILE A 503 -27.64 -8.44 26.31
N GLU A 504 -28.30 -7.40 26.80
CA GLU A 504 -29.75 -7.27 26.84
C GLU A 504 -30.21 -6.10 25.97
N PHE A 505 -31.27 -6.31 25.18
CA PHE A 505 -31.87 -5.31 24.29
C PHE A 505 -33.23 -4.89 24.83
N SER A 506 -33.57 -3.60 24.71
CA SER A 506 -34.92 -3.12 25.08
C SER A 506 -36.02 -3.51 24.10
N LYS A 507 -35.66 -3.93 22.88
CA LYS A 507 -36.54 -4.45 21.83
C LYS A 507 -35.83 -5.59 21.12
N ASP A 508 -36.60 -6.48 20.49
CA ASP A 508 -36.03 -7.48 19.59
C ASP A 508 -35.44 -6.79 18.34
N VAL A 509 -34.17 -7.05 18.06
CA VAL A 509 -33.40 -6.43 16.97
C VAL A 509 -33.36 -7.29 15.70
N ALA A 510 -33.93 -8.49 15.73
CA ALA A 510 -33.89 -9.46 14.64
C ALA A 510 -35.20 -10.26 14.47
N GLU A 511 -36.35 -9.70 14.91
CA GLU A 511 -37.65 -10.37 14.93
C GLU A 511 -38.05 -10.94 13.55
N ASN A 512 -38.00 -10.11 12.50
CA ASN A 512 -38.39 -10.53 11.15
C ASN A 512 -37.39 -11.51 10.56
N VAL A 513 -36.09 -11.29 10.79
CA VAL A 513 -35.06 -12.23 10.34
C VAL A 513 -35.25 -13.59 11.00
N HIS A 514 -35.37 -13.69 12.32
CA HIS A 514 -35.61 -14.96 13.01
C HIS A 514 -36.89 -15.66 12.54
N LYS A 515 -37.94 -14.90 12.21
CA LYS A 515 -39.21 -15.43 11.70
C LYS A 515 -39.10 -16.04 10.30
N TYR A 516 -38.34 -15.43 9.40
CA TYR A 516 -38.27 -15.83 7.99
C TYR A 516 -36.94 -16.49 7.59
N GLN A 517 -36.01 -16.67 8.53
CA GLN A 517 -34.71 -17.29 8.28
C GLN A 517 -34.89 -18.73 7.79
N LYS A 518 -34.19 -19.05 6.69
CA LYS A 518 -34.18 -20.39 6.09
C LYS A 518 -32.79 -21.01 6.12
N GLY A 519 -31.74 -20.26 6.46
CA GLY A 519 -30.37 -20.77 6.49
C GLY A 519 -29.36 -19.78 7.06
N MET A 520 -28.10 -20.05 6.80
CA MET A 520 -26.97 -19.16 7.10
C MET A 520 -25.93 -19.24 5.98
N LEU A 521 -25.24 -18.12 5.76
CA LEU A 521 -24.13 -18.01 4.83
C LEU A 521 -22.79 -17.98 5.56
N ALA A 522 -21.71 -18.29 4.86
CA ALA A 522 -20.33 -18.04 5.28
C ALA A 522 -19.62 -17.06 4.31
N PRO A 523 -19.88 -15.74 4.37
CA PRO A 523 -19.21 -14.79 3.51
C PRO A 523 -17.68 -14.76 3.66
N PRO A 524 -16.93 -14.38 2.59
CA PRO A 524 -15.48 -14.48 2.55
C PRO A 524 -14.71 -13.44 3.39
N ALA A 525 -15.40 -12.60 4.16
CA ALA A 525 -14.80 -11.45 4.80
C ALA A 525 -15.43 -11.11 6.17
N ILE A 526 -14.73 -10.28 6.93
CA ILE A 526 -15.20 -9.65 8.18
C ILE A 526 -14.87 -8.16 8.13
N GLY A 527 -15.85 -7.32 8.49
CA GLY A 527 -15.68 -5.89 8.70
C GLY A 527 -15.23 -5.13 7.46
N GLY A 528 -15.59 -5.59 6.28
CA GLY A 528 -15.26 -4.98 4.99
C GLY A 528 -15.15 -6.03 3.90
N GLY A 529 -15.20 -5.58 2.64
CA GLY A 529 -15.11 -6.48 1.48
C GLY A 529 -16.46 -6.93 0.94
N THR A 530 -17.53 -6.19 1.23
CA THR A 530 -18.90 -6.31 0.68
C THR A 530 -18.94 -6.76 -0.79
N ALA A 531 -18.13 -6.15 -1.66
CA ALA A 531 -18.06 -6.48 -3.09
C ALA A 531 -17.63 -7.93 -3.38
N ASN A 532 -16.91 -8.60 -2.48
CA ASN A 532 -16.57 -10.01 -2.63
C ASN A 532 -17.77 -10.92 -2.34
N THR A 533 -18.60 -10.57 -1.36
CA THR A 533 -19.85 -11.30 -1.11
C THR A 533 -20.82 -11.12 -2.28
N GLU A 534 -20.90 -9.91 -2.86
CA GLU A 534 -21.65 -9.67 -4.10
C GLU A 534 -21.09 -10.50 -5.26
N PHE A 535 -19.77 -10.53 -5.41
CA PHE A 535 -19.10 -11.32 -6.43
C PHE A 535 -19.51 -12.79 -6.36
N GLU A 536 -19.43 -13.39 -5.18
CA GLU A 536 -19.82 -14.78 -5.00
C GLU A 536 -21.32 -14.98 -5.30
N ALA A 537 -22.20 -14.17 -4.68
CA ALA A 537 -23.65 -14.30 -4.81
C ALA A 537 -24.16 -14.07 -6.25
N LEU A 538 -23.54 -13.16 -7.01
CA LEU A 538 -23.97 -12.82 -8.37
C LEU A 538 -23.37 -13.70 -9.45
N THR A 539 -22.24 -14.36 -9.19
CA THR A 539 -21.53 -15.10 -10.25
C THR A 539 -21.48 -16.60 -10.04
N GLY A 540 -21.64 -17.06 -8.80
CA GLY A 540 -21.41 -18.46 -8.43
C GLY A 540 -19.94 -18.85 -8.34
N MET A 541 -19.02 -17.92 -8.57
CA MET A 541 -17.58 -18.13 -8.38
C MET A 541 -17.19 -17.86 -6.93
N SER A 542 -16.05 -18.40 -6.49
CA SER A 542 -15.62 -18.32 -5.09
C SER A 542 -14.26 -17.64 -4.95
N LEU A 543 -14.11 -16.88 -3.86
CA LEU A 543 -12.82 -16.36 -3.43
C LEU A 543 -11.86 -17.43 -2.91
N TYR A 544 -12.33 -18.67 -2.69
CA TYR A 544 -11.49 -19.77 -2.25
C TYR A 544 -10.27 -19.99 -3.15
N PHE A 545 -10.42 -19.84 -4.47
CA PHE A 545 -9.30 -19.96 -5.43
C PHE A 545 -8.55 -18.66 -5.68
N MET A 546 -8.81 -17.61 -4.90
CA MET A 546 -8.17 -16.31 -5.01
C MET A 546 -7.31 -16.03 -3.78
N SER A 547 -6.40 -15.07 -3.91
CA SER A 547 -5.53 -14.71 -2.80
C SER A 547 -6.28 -13.97 -1.71
N PRO A 548 -5.94 -14.20 -0.43
CA PRO A 548 -6.47 -13.39 0.66
C PRO A 548 -6.23 -11.89 0.43
N GLY A 549 -7.23 -11.08 0.78
CA GLY A 549 -7.12 -9.61 0.77
C GLY A 549 -7.38 -8.93 -0.56
N ILE A 550 -7.71 -9.69 -1.60
CA ILE A 550 -8.13 -9.14 -2.89
C ILE A 550 -9.62 -8.80 -2.87
N ILE A 551 -9.97 -7.66 -3.48
CA ILE A 551 -11.36 -7.34 -3.86
C ILE A 551 -11.52 -7.70 -5.35
N ALA A 552 -12.34 -8.71 -5.66
CA ALA A 552 -12.44 -9.28 -7.01
C ALA A 552 -12.86 -8.24 -8.07
N TYR A 553 -13.80 -7.36 -7.72
CA TYR A 553 -14.23 -6.24 -8.57
C TYR A 553 -13.05 -5.36 -8.97
N ASN A 554 -12.23 -5.02 -7.97
CA ASN A 554 -11.13 -4.08 -8.10
C ASN A 554 -9.90 -4.71 -8.73
N ALA A 555 -9.63 -5.99 -8.50
CA ALA A 555 -8.45 -6.66 -9.06
C ALA A 555 -8.71 -7.19 -10.48
N TYR A 556 -9.82 -7.90 -10.69
CA TYR A 556 -9.98 -8.81 -11.84
C TYR A 556 -11.07 -8.40 -12.84
N LEU A 557 -12.14 -7.76 -12.39
CA LEU A 557 -13.27 -7.45 -13.27
C LEU A 557 -13.00 -6.20 -14.12
N ARG A 558 -12.81 -6.41 -15.43
CA ARG A 558 -12.46 -5.36 -16.41
C ARG A 558 -13.27 -5.39 -17.69
N THR A 559 -14.03 -6.45 -17.90
CA THR A 559 -14.80 -6.74 -19.10
C THR A 559 -16.07 -7.46 -18.70
N GLU A 560 -17.02 -7.58 -19.63
CA GLU A 560 -18.20 -8.43 -19.45
C GLU A 560 -17.85 -9.76 -18.79
N THR A 561 -18.50 -10.08 -17.68
CA THR A 561 -18.24 -11.27 -16.88
C THR A 561 -19.59 -11.92 -16.61
N PRO A 562 -19.77 -13.21 -16.95
CA PRO A 562 -21.04 -13.89 -16.74
C PRO A 562 -21.50 -13.79 -15.28
N SER A 563 -22.76 -13.43 -15.08
CA SER A 563 -23.41 -13.33 -13.78
C SER A 563 -24.89 -13.69 -13.92
N ILE A 564 -25.57 -13.89 -12.80
CA ILE A 564 -27.02 -14.11 -12.80
C ILE A 564 -27.79 -12.92 -13.37
N ALA A 565 -27.24 -11.69 -13.30
CA ALA A 565 -27.88 -10.53 -13.91
C ALA A 565 -27.95 -10.68 -15.44
N SER A 566 -26.84 -11.04 -16.10
CA SER A 566 -26.86 -11.34 -17.54
C SER A 566 -27.82 -12.49 -17.86
N VAL A 567 -27.88 -13.54 -17.04
CA VAL A 567 -28.80 -14.68 -17.26
C VAL A 567 -30.26 -14.25 -17.13
N PHE A 568 -30.62 -13.45 -16.12
CA PHE A 568 -31.98 -12.92 -15.98
C PHE A 568 -32.36 -12.01 -17.15
N LYS A 569 -31.43 -11.15 -17.59
CA LYS A 569 -31.62 -10.29 -18.76
C LYS A 569 -31.91 -11.12 -20.02
N ASP A 570 -31.14 -12.17 -20.26
CA ASP A 570 -31.33 -13.08 -21.40
C ASP A 570 -32.67 -13.83 -21.32
N ASN A 571 -33.19 -14.03 -20.10
CA ASN A 571 -34.53 -14.58 -19.85
C ASN A 571 -35.66 -13.54 -19.90
N GLY A 572 -35.38 -12.31 -20.34
CA GLY A 572 -36.36 -11.25 -20.55
C GLY A 572 -36.73 -10.44 -19.31
N TYR A 573 -35.96 -10.53 -18.24
CA TYR A 573 -36.15 -9.71 -17.04
C TYR A 573 -35.61 -8.29 -17.22
N SER A 574 -36.21 -7.32 -16.54
CA SER A 574 -35.52 -6.06 -16.25
C SER A 574 -34.50 -6.28 -15.14
N THR A 575 -33.26 -5.84 -15.31
CA THR A 575 -32.19 -6.07 -14.33
C THR A 575 -31.67 -4.78 -13.72
N THR A 576 -31.86 -4.60 -12.41
CA THR A 576 -31.51 -3.37 -11.71
C THR A 576 -30.67 -3.65 -10.47
N ALA A 577 -29.53 -2.98 -10.37
CA ALA A 577 -28.75 -2.90 -9.14
C ALA A 577 -29.09 -1.62 -8.37
N ILE A 578 -29.14 -1.67 -7.05
CA ILE A 578 -29.40 -0.51 -6.18
C ILE A 578 -28.41 -0.51 -5.03
N HIS A 579 -27.62 0.56 -4.89
CA HIS A 579 -26.71 0.71 -3.76
C HIS A 579 -26.63 2.19 -3.38
N PRO A 580 -27.07 2.60 -2.17
CA PRO A 580 -27.14 4.00 -1.81
C PRO A 580 -25.78 4.56 -1.33
N ASN A 581 -24.73 4.27 -2.08
CA ASN A 581 -23.39 4.83 -1.96
C ASN A 581 -22.88 5.25 -3.35
N GLY A 582 -21.74 5.94 -3.42
CA GLY A 582 -21.15 6.35 -4.69
C GLY A 582 -20.81 5.15 -5.58
N GLY A 583 -21.34 5.12 -6.80
CA GLY A 583 -21.16 3.97 -7.71
C GLY A 583 -19.70 3.68 -8.11
N TRP A 584 -18.82 4.66 -7.97
CA TRP A 584 -17.38 4.51 -8.19
C TRP A 584 -16.70 3.63 -7.12
N PHE A 585 -17.31 3.49 -5.94
CA PHE A 585 -16.76 2.68 -4.85
C PHE A 585 -16.82 1.19 -5.22
N TYR A 586 -15.69 0.50 -5.04
CA TYR A 586 -15.44 -0.83 -5.60
C TYR A 586 -15.67 -0.96 -7.12
N ASN A 587 -15.61 0.15 -7.87
CA ASN A 587 -15.78 0.16 -9.32
C ASN A 587 -17.16 -0.44 -9.75
N ARG A 588 -18.20 -0.32 -8.92
CA ARG A 588 -19.54 -0.89 -9.16
C ARG A 588 -20.21 -0.33 -10.40
N ASP A 589 -20.02 0.95 -10.70
CA ASP A 589 -20.52 1.62 -11.91
C ASP A 589 -20.14 0.87 -13.20
N LYS A 590 -18.93 0.31 -13.24
CA LYS A 590 -18.46 -0.52 -14.37
C LYS A 590 -18.77 -1.99 -14.17
N VAL A 591 -18.57 -2.51 -12.96
CA VAL A 591 -18.75 -3.95 -12.70
C VAL A 591 -20.21 -4.38 -12.90
N TYR A 592 -21.19 -3.60 -12.45
CA TYR A 592 -22.59 -3.94 -12.68
C TYR A 592 -22.96 -3.93 -14.17
N ASN A 593 -22.37 -3.01 -14.96
CA ASN A 593 -22.49 -3.06 -16.41
C ASN A 593 -21.82 -4.32 -16.99
N TYR A 594 -20.63 -4.70 -16.51
CA TYR A 594 -19.96 -5.94 -16.93
C TYR A 594 -20.73 -7.22 -16.54
N PHE A 595 -21.47 -7.18 -15.44
CA PHE A 595 -22.36 -8.27 -15.02
C PHE A 595 -23.65 -8.34 -15.83
N GLY A 596 -23.98 -7.29 -16.58
CA GLY A 596 -25.15 -7.27 -17.45
C GLY A 596 -26.39 -6.61 -16.84
N PHE A 597 -26.27 -5.90 -15.70
CA PHE A 597 -27.36 -5.06 -15.20
C PHE A 597 -27.69 -3.95 -16.22
N GLU A 598 -28.97 -3.75 -16.48
CA GLU A 598 -29.45 -2.68 -17.37
C GLU A 598 -29.47 -1.32 -16.67
N GLN A 599 -29.67 -1.32 -15.35
CA GLN A 599 -29.78 -0.10 -14.55
C GLN A 599 -28.98 -0.22 -13.26
N PHE A 600 -28.38 0.89 -12.83
CA PHE A 600 -27.75 1.00 -11.53
C PHE A 600 -28.17 2.31 -10.85
N HIS A 601 -28.86 2.19 -9.72
CA HIS A 601 -29.21 3.31 -8.85
C HIS A 601 -28.17 3.44 -7.74
N ASP A 602 -27.24 4.40 -7.92
CA ASP A 602 -26.29 4.80 -6.88
C ASP A 602 -26.89 5.84 -5.92
N VAL A 603 -26.09 6.35 -4.97
CA VAL A 603 -26.49 7.40 -4.01
C VAL A 603 -27.18 8.62 -4.63
N LYS A 604 -26.92 8.97 -5.91
CA LYS A 604 -27.56 10.11 -6.56
C LYS A 604 -29.05 9.90 -6.82
N SER A 605 -29.52 8.66 -6.72
CA SER A 605 -30.92 8.29 -6.84
C SER A 605 -31.73 8.53 -5.56
N PHE A 606 -31.09 9.03 -4.51
CA PHE A 606 -31.63 9.28 -3.17
C PHE A 606 -31.41 10.73 -2.73
N ASN A 607 -32.22 11.19 -1.78
CA ASN A 607 -32.14 12.48 -1.15
C ASN A 607 -31.42 12.39 0.21
N MET A 608 -30.14 12.81 0.22
CA MET A 608 -29.29 12.80 1.41
C MET A 608 -29.82 13.64 2.59
N ILE A 609 -30.79 14.54 2.38
CA ILE A 609 -31.37 15.39 3.43
C ILE A 609 -32.55 14.69 4.13
N THR A 610 -33.39 13.97 3.38
CA THR A 610 -34.67 13.46 3.88
C THR A 610 -34.72 11.94 4.03
N GLU A 611 -33.80 11.22 3.40
CA GLU A 611 -33.84 9.76 3.32
C GLU A 611 -32.72 9.09 4.14
N THR A 612 -31.99 9.86 4.95
CA THR A 612 -30.86 9.39 5.75
C THR A 612 -31.24 9.04 7.19
N LYS A 613 -30.56 8.05 7.75
CA LYS A 613 -30.49 7.79 9.19
C LYS A 613 -29.02 7.74 9.59
N GLY A 614 -28.61 8.64 10.49
CA GLY A 614 -27.20 8.88 10.74
C GLY A 614 -26.48 9.42 9.49
N PRO A 615 -25.28 8.92 9.15
CA PRO A 615 -24.50 9.42 8.01
C PRO A 615 -24.89 8.82 6.65
N HIS A 616 -25.80 7.85 6.60
CA HIS A 616 -26.10 7.05 5.41
C HIS A 616 -27.58 7.08 5.06
N ILE A 617 -27.91 6.77 3.80
CA ILE A 617 -29.29 6.52 3.38
C ILE A 617 -29.84 5.36 4.20
N SER A 618 -31.08 5.51 4.66
CA SER A 618 -31.73 4.53 5.50
C SER A 618 -32.17 3.30 4.71
N ASP A 619 -32.22 2.15 5.38
CA ASP A 619 -32.69 0.89 4.82
C ASP A 619 -34.18 0.97 4.46
N TYR A 620 -34.95 1.82 5.14
CA TYR A 620 -36.33 2.17 4.77
C TYR A 620 -36.41 2.83 3.40
N ALA A 621 -35.55 3.81 3.13
CA ALA A 621 -35.50 4.49 1.84
C ALA A 621 -35.01 3.56 0.73
N LEU A 622 -34.08 2.64 1.04
CA LEU A 622 -33.69 1.59 0.12
C LEU A 622 -34.88 0.69 -0.25
N VAL A 623 -35.66 0.26 0.74
CA VAL A 623 -36.88 -0.54 0.51
C VAL A 623 -37.90 0.22 -0.33
N ASP A 624 -38.12 1.51 -0.08
CA ASP A 624 -39.00 2.34 -0.91
C ASP A 624 -38.51 2.38 -2.36
N LYS A 625 -37.19 2.54 -2.57
CA LYS A 625 -36.61 2.51 -3.92
C LYS A 625 -36.76 1.16 -4.61
N ILE A 626 -36.64 0.04 -3.87
CA ILE A 626 -36.87 -1.31 -4.40
C ILE A 626 -38.32 -1.45 -4.86
N LEU A 627 -39.28 -1.02 -4.02
CA LEU A 627 -40.72 -1.07 -4.34
C LEU A 627 -41.06 -0.19 -5.54
N ASP A 628 -40.52 1.03 -5.62
CA ASP A 628 -40.70 1.91 -6.78
C ASP A 628 -40.15 1.29 -8.06
N THR A 629 -38.97 0.68 -8.00
CA THR A 629 -38.32 0.01 -9.14
C THR A 629 -39.16 -1.20 -9.59
N LEU A 630 -39.63 -2.00 -8.63
CA LEU A 630 -40.47 -3.17 -8.89
C LEU A 630 -41.80 -2.78 -9.53
N ASN A 631 -42.48 -1.76 -8.99
CA ASN A 631 -43.80 -1.30 -9.45
C ASN A 631 -43.74 -0.58 -10.80
N SER A 632 -42.59 -0.01 -11.15
CA SER A 632 -42.38 0.68 -12.43
C SER A 632 -42.04 -0.29 -13.58
N SER A 633 -41.79 -1.57 -13.30
CA SER A 633 -41.43 -2.55 -14.33
C SER A 633 -42.66 -3.29 -14.89
N GLU A 634 -42.80 -3.24 -16.22
CA GLU A 634 -43.77 -4.06 -16.95
C GLU A 634 -43.28 -5.51 -17.13
N LYS A 635 -41.96 -5.73 -17.09
CA LYS A 635 -41.30 -7.04 -17.19
C LYS A 635 -41.16 -7.67 -15.80
N PRO A 636 -40.94 -9.00 -15.69
CA PRO A 636 -40.45 -9.56 -14.44
C PRO A 636 -39.11 -8.89 -14.09
N ALA A 637 -38.92 -8.52 -12.82
CA ALA A 637 -37.75 -7.77 -12.38
C ALA A 637 -36.78 -8.65 -11.60
N PHE A 638 -35.49 -8.54 -11.91
CA PHE A 638 -34.40 -8.95 -11.04
C PHE A 638 -33.77 -7.71 -10.41
N ILE A 639 -33.95 -7.54 -9.10
CA ILE A 639 -33.43 -6.40 -8.35
C ILE A 639 -32.39 -6.92 -7.35
N PHE A 640 -31.16 -6.46 -7.48
CA PHE A 640 -30.10 -6.71 -6.51
C PHE A 640 -29.79 -5.42 -5.75
N ALA A 641 -30.08 -5.38 -4.46
CA ALA A 641 -29.89 -4.22 -3.61
C ALA A 641 -28.82 -4.48 -2.54
N VAL A 642 -27.95 -3.50 -2.32
CA VAL A 642 -26.92 -3.54 -1.27
C VAL A 642 -27.16 -2.36 -0.33
N SER A 643 -27.45 -2.64 0.95
CA SER A 643 -27.74 -1.58 1.91
C SER A 643 -26.47 -0.84 2.37
N MET A 644 -26.64 0.24 3.14
CA MET A 644 -25.51 1.07 3.62
C MET A 644 -25.75 1.60 5.02
N GLU A 645 -27.00 1.62 5.52
CA GLU A 645 -27.34 2.27 6.78
C GLU A 645 -26.44 1.76 7.92
N ASN A 646 -26.21 0.45 7.99
CA ASN A 646 -25.47 -0.19 9.07
C ASN A 646 -23.95 -0.34 8.84
N HIS A 647 -23.35 0.50 7.98
CA HIS A 647 -21.89 0.53 7.78
C HIS A 647 -21.15 1.19 8.97
N ASP A 648 -19.88 0.83 9.22
CA ASP A 648 -19.04 1.44 10.27
C ASP A 648 -18.65 2.90 9.94
N PRO A 649 -18.25 3.75 10.92
CA PRO A 649 -18.15 3.50 12.36
C PRO A 649 -19.48 3.59 13.12
N PHE A 650 -19.60 2.87 14.24
CA PHE A 650 -20.81 2.83 15.08
C PHE A 650 -20.80 3.78 16.28
N ASP A 651 -19.64 4.32 16.65
CA ASP A 651 -19.51 5.26 17.76
C ASP A 651 -20.19 6.59 17.43
N ASN A 652 -21.12 7.02 18.28
CA ASN A 652 -21.90 8.26 18.13
C ASN A 652 -22.56 8.43 16.75
N LYS A 653 -22.94 7.31 16.12
CA LYS A 653 -23.47 7.29 14.74
C LYS A 653 -24.84 7.95 14.59
N TYR A 654 -25.72 7.75 15.57
CA TYR A 654 -27.09 8.27 15.56
C TYR A 654 -27.29 9.29 16.69
N SER A 655 -28.15 10.29 16.44
CA SER A 655 -28.54 11.30 17.44
C SER A 655 -29.50 10.76 18.51
N SER A 656 -30.20 9.68 18.19
CA SER A 656 -31.18 9.01 19.06
C SER A 656 -31.26 7.53 18.70
N PHE A 657 -31.67 6.71 19.66
CA PHE A 657 -31.83 5.27 19.50
C PHE A 657 -33.24 4.84 19.91
N ASP A 658 -33.86 4.00 19.08
CA ASP A 658 -35.11 3.28 19.34
C ASP A 658 -34.87 2.01 20.16
N VAL A 659 -33.63 1.52 20.18
CA VAL A 659 -33.15 0.36 20.92
C VAL A 659 -32.04 0.79 21.87
N SER A 660 -32.09 0.33 23.12
CA SER A 660 -31.02 0.49 24.09
C SER A 660 -30.37 -0.85 24.40
N VAL A 661 -29.06 -0.84 24.58
CA VAL A 661 -28.26 -2.01 24.94
C VAL A 661 -27.75 -1.89 26.37
N GLU A 662 -27.98 -2.92 27.18
CA GLU A 662 -27.39 -3.06 28.50
C GLU A 662 -26.41 -4.24 28.55
N SER A 663 -25.28 -4.05 29.24
CA SER A 663 -24.24 -5.07 29.44
C SER A 663 -23.34 -4.69 30.61
N ASP A 664 -23.04 -5.66 31.48
CA ASP A 664 -22.13 -5.53 32.61
C ASP A 664 -20.65 -5.75 32.24
N GLN A 665 -20.38 -6.27 31.04
CA GLN A 665 -19.03 -6.62 30.55
C GLN A 665 -18.39 -5.53 29.67
N LEU A 666 -19.21 -4.62 29.14
CA LEU A 666 -18.80 -3.54 28.25
C LEU A 666 -18.58 -2.23 29.01
N ASN A 667 -17.54 -1.49 28.64
CA ASN A 667 -17.38 -0.11 29.11
C ASN A 667 -18.30 0.85 28.32
N ALA A 668 -18.40 2.11 28.75
CA ALA A 668 -19.30 3.09 28.12
C ALA A 668 -19.08 3.29 26.61
N SER A 669 -17.82 3.31 26.14
CA SER A 669 -17.51 3.45 24.71
C SER A 669 -17.89 2.20 23.92
N GLN A 670 -17.57 1.01 24.44
CA GLN A 670 -17.97 -0.26 23.82
C GLN A 670 -19.49 -0.41 23.77
N LYS A 671 -20.19 -0.04 24.85
CA LYS A 671 -21.65 -0.03 24.90
C LYS A 671 -22.23 0.92 23.86
N ASN A 672 -21.66 2.13 23.68
CA ASN A 672 -22.11 3.05 22.63
C ASN A 672 -21.98 2.46 21.22
N ILE A 673 -20.82 1.86 20.90
CA ILE A 673 -20.58 1.16 19.63
C ILE A 673 -21.60 0.05 19.41
N VAL A 674 -21.83 -0.79 20.41
CA VAL A 674 -22.79 -1.91 20.31
C VAL A 674 -24.24 -1.40 20.19
N THR A 675 -24.62 -0.34 20.91
CA THR A 675 -25.93 0.31 20.74
C THR A 675 -26.10 0.89 19.33
N GLY A 676 -25.07 1.56 18.80
CA GLY A 676 -25.08 2.10 17.45
C GLY A 676 -25.25 1.01 16.39
N TYR A 677 -24.59 -0.12 16.55
CA TYR A 677 -24.79 -1.26 15.65
C TYR A 677 -26.17 -1.92 15.81
N ALA A 678 -26.62 -2.11 17.06
CA ALA A 678 -27.94 -2.70 17.35
C ALA A 678 -29.10 -1.88 16.77
N GLN A 679 -28.98 -0.55 16.75
CA GLN A 679 -29.95 0.33 16.11
C GLN A 679 -30.04 0.07 14.60
N GLY A 680 -28.91 -0.03 13.90
CA GLY A 680 -28.91 -0.31 12.46
C GLY A 680 -29.44 -1.71 12.13
N LEU A 681 -29.15 -2.71 12.97
CA LEU A 681 -29.77 -4.05 12.83
C LEU A 681 -31.28 -4.01 12.98
N TYR A 682 -31.78 -3.29 13.98
CA TYR A 682 -33.22 -3.10 14.18
C TYR A 682 -33.86 -2.42 12.97
N ASP A 683 -33.25 -1.36 12.43
CA ASP A 683 -33.79 -0.66 11.26
C ASP A 683 -33.82 -1.54 10.00
N ALA A 684 -32.78 -2.33 9.77
CA ALA A 684 -32.72 -3.31 8.68
C ALA A 684 -33.79 -4.40 8.84
N ASP A 685 -33.99 -4.93 10.05
CA ASP A 685 -35.02 -5.93 10.35
C ASP A 685 -36.44 -5.39 10.11
N GLN A 686 -36.72 -4.18 10.57
CA GLN A 686 -38.02 -3.56 10.36
C GLN A 686 -38.26 -3.21 8.88
N SER A 687 -37.21 -2.83 8.16
CA SER A 687 -37.26 -2.59 6.70
C SER A 687 -37.56 -3.89 5.93
N LEU A 688 -36.98 -5.01 6.33
CA LEU A 688 -37.32 -6.34 5.80
C LEU A 688 -38.80 -6.67 6.07
N GLY A 689 -39.28 -6.42 7.29
CA GLY A 689 -40.68 -6.58 7.66
C GLY A 689 -41.62 -5.76 6.76
N LYS A 690 -41.33 -4.47 6.59
CA LYS A 690 -42.07 -3.56 5.69
C LYS A 690 -42.11 -4.11 4.27
N LEU A 691 -40.97 -4.53 3.71
CA LEU A 691 -40.90 -5.06 2.36
C LEU A 691 -41.78 -6.31 2.21
N ILE A 692 -41.68 -7.28 3.12
CA ILE A 692 -42.49 -8.50 3.07
C ILE A 692 -43.99 -8.17 3.14
N GLU A 693 -44.40 -7.24 4.01
CA GLU A 693 -45.81 -6.82 4.11
C GLU A 693 -46.32 -6.15 2.83
N GLU A 694 -45.50 -5.37 2.12
CA GLU A 694 -45.88 -4.83 0.81
C GLU A 694 -45.93 -5.91 -0.27
N LEU A 695 -44.97 -6.85 -0.29
CA LEU A 695 -44.95 -7.93 -1.27
C LEU A 695 -46.11 -8.91 -1.09
N LYS A 696 -46.63 -9.10 0.13
CA LYS A 696 -47.85 -9.88 0.39
C LYS A 696 -49.09 -9.29 -0.30
N LYS A 697 -49.12 -7.97 -0.54
CA LYS A 697 -50.24 -7.29 -1.21
C LYS A 697 -50.14 -7.40 -2.74
N SER A 698 -48.99 -7.80 -3.27
CA SER A 698 -48.76 -7.96 -4.70
C SER A 698 -49.38 -9.25 -5.23
N SER A 699 -50.09 -9.17 -6.36
CA SER A 699 -50.57 -10.34 -7.11
C SER A 699 -49.48 -10.96 -7.99
N LYS A 700 -48.36 -10.27 -8.24
CA LYS A 700 -47.26 -10.79 -9.05
C LYS A 700 -46.43 -11.79 -8.23
N PRO A 701 -46.13 -12.99 -8.75
CA PRO A 701 -45.27 -13.95 -8.06
C PRO A 701 -43.91 -13.30 -7.78
N THR A 702 -43.43 -13.37 -6.53
CA THR A 702 -42.18 -12.73 -6.12
C THR A 702 -41.38 -13.66 -5.22
N LEU A 703 -40.07 -13.69 -5.44
CA LEU A 703 -39.06 -14.34 -4.63
C LEU A 703 -38.20 -13.26 -3.96
N LEU A 704 -37.92 -13.41 -2.67
CA LEU A 704 -37.07 -12.53 -1.89
C LEU A 704 -35.95 -13.33 -1.23
N TYR A 705 -34.71 -12.85 -1.40
CA TYR A 705 -33.53 -13.29 -0.67
C TYR A 705 -33.00 -12.09 0.12
N PHE A 706 -32.79 -12.26 1.42
CA PHE A 706 -32.18 -11.26 2.28
C PHE A 706 -31.04 -11.91 3.06
N PHE A 707 -29.84 -11.34 3.01
CA PHE A 707 -28.67 -11.91 3.66
C PHE A 707 -27.64 -10.85 4.05
N GLY A 708 -26.86 -11.13 5.09
CA GLY A 708 -25.75 -10.26 5.51
C GLY A 708 -24.47 -10.51 4.72
N ASP A 709 -23.72 -9.45 4.43
CA ASP A 709 -22.47 -9.53 3.68
C ASP A 709 -21.25 -9.95 4.50
N HIS A 710 -21.19 -9.58 5.79
CA HIS A 710 -20.16 -9.97 6.76
C HIS A 710 -20.49 -9.52 8.20
N ALA A 711 -19.73 -9.98 9.19
CA ALA A 711 -19.79 -9.43 10.54
C ALA A 711 -19.18 -8.02 10.66
N PRO A 712 -19.72 -7.15 11.54
CA PRO A 712 -19.29 -5.77 11.73
C PRO A 712 -17.98 -5.61 12.50
N ARG A 713 -17.44 -4.38 12.45
CA ARG A 713 -16.36 -3.92 13.32
C ARG A 713 -16.80 -3.43 14.71
N LEU A 714 -17.03 -4.35 15.66
CA LEU A 714 -17.50 -4.01 17.03
C LEU A 714 -16.40 -3.54 18.00
N GLY A 715 -15.41 -2.77 17.56
CA GLY A 715 -14.33 -2.29 18.43
C GLY A 715 -13.81 -0.92 17.99
N SER A 716 -12.90 -0.33 18.78
CA SER A 716 -12.12 0.80 18.27
C SER A 716 -11.15 0.31 17.18
N LEU A 717 -10.59 1.25 16.40
CA LEU A 717 -9.60 0.93 15.37
C LEU A 717 -8.39 0.13 15.91
N ASP A 718 -8.07 0.28 17.19
CA ASP A 718 -6.93 -0.38 17.84
C ASP A 718 -7.29 -1.78 18.44
N ASP A 719 -8.58 -2.11 18.59
CA ASP A 719 -9.06 -3.25 19.40
C ASP A 719 -10.30 -3.93 18.77
N PHE A 720 -10.25 -4.21 17.47
CA PHE A 720 -11.40 -4.68 16.66
C PHE A 720 -12.15 -5.89 17.28
N PHE A 721 -11.46 -6.94 17.72
CA PHE A 721 -12.10 -8.16 18.24
C PHE A 721 -12.48 -8.12 19.72
N LYS A 722 -12.17 -7.03 20.43
CA LYS A 722 -12.24 -7.01 21.89
C LYS A 722 -13.66 -7.14 22.46
N VAL A 723 -14.68 -6.68 21.73
CA VAL A 723 -16.07 -6.88 22.14
C VAL A 723 -16.48 -8.34 21.96
N TYR A 724 -16.10 -8.96 20.83
CA TYR A 724 -16.33 -10.39 20.60
C TYR A 724 -15.62 -11.26 21.65
N ASP A 725 -14.38 -10.92 22.01
CA ASP A 725 -13.59 -11.66 23.01
C ASP A 725 -14.19 -11.55 24.42
N LYS A 726 -14.72 -10.38 24.78
CA LYS A 726 -15.33 -10.16 26.09
C LYS A 726 -16.64 -10.92 26.25
N LEU A 727 -17.53 -10.76 25.28
CA LEU A 727 -18.88 -11.29 25.36
C LEU A 727 -18.94 -12.78 25.03
N GLY A 728 -18.05 -13.25 24.15
CA GLY A 728 -18.14 -14.58 23.56
C GLY A 728 -19.39 -14.74 22.68
N ALA A 729 -19.41 -15.80 21.89
CA ALA A 729 -20.61 -16.23 21.18
C ALA A 729 -21.31 -17.33 21.98
N LYS A 730 -22.64 -17.41 21.89
CA LYS A 730 -23.41 -18.58 22.32
C LYS A 730 -22.91 -19.80 21.53
N GLU A 731 -22.83 -20.98 22.16
CA GLU A 731 -22.45 -22.21 21.46
C GLU A 731 -23.46 -22.50 20.34
N ASP A 732 -22.97 -22.73 19.12
CA ASP A 732 -23.80 -22.60 17.91
C ASP A 732 -23.51 -23.70 16.85
N SER A 733 -24.24 -23.65 15.75
CA SER A 733 -24.25 -24.57 14.61
C SER A 733 -22.88 -24.78 13.93
N GLU A 734 -21.96 -23.83 14.03
CA GLU A 734 -20.61 -23.89 13.46
C GLU A 734 -19.75 -24.96 14.11
N LEU A 735 -19.83 -25.08 15.44
CA LEU A 735 -19.08 -26.11 16.17
C LEU A 735 -19.56 -27.51 15.78
N LYS A 736 -20.87 -27.67 15.59
CA LYS A 736 -21.48 -28.94 15.13
C LYS A 736 -21.05 -29.32 13.71
N GLN A 737 -20.75 -28.34 12.87
CA GLN A 737 -20.26 -28.53 11.50
C GLN A 737 -18.71 -28.54 11.41
N GLY A 738 -17.98 -28.49 12.53
CA GLY A 738 -16.51 -28.51 12.54
C GLY A 738 -15.85 -27.22 12.03
N ILE A 739 -16.61 -26.12 11.94
CA ILE A 739 -16.18 -24.83 11.40
C ILE A 739 -16.19 -23.72 12.46
N GLY A 740 -15.85 -24.06 13.71
CA GLY A 740 -15.87 -23.11 14.84
C GLY A 740 -15.05 -21.83 14.62
N GLU A 741 -14.03 -21.87 13.75
CA GLU A 741 -13.24 -20.70 13.36
C GLU A 741 -14.02 -19.70 12.47
N LEU A 742 -15.11 -20.15 11.84
CA LEU A 742 -16.00 -19.34 10.99
C LEU A 742 -17.16 -18.70 11.76
N LYS A 743 -17.26 -18.84 13.09
CA LYS A 743 -18.41 -18.32 13.87
C LYS A 743 -18.72 -16.82 13.68
N TYR A 744 -17.71 -16.01 13.36
CA TYR A 744 -17.87 -14.58 13.07
C TYR A 744 -17.91 -14.28 11.56
N TYR A 745 -17.79 -15.31 10.73
CA TYR A 745 -17.94 -15.23 9.28
C TYR A 745 -19.33 -15.70 8.84
N THR A 746 -20.27 -15.92 9.77
CA THR A 746 -21.58 -16.50 9.43
C THR A 746 -22.72 -15.51 9.59
N THR A 747 -23.50 -15.30 8.53
CA THR A 747 -24.60 -14.33 8.48
C THR A 747 -25.94 -15.04 8.20
N PRO A 748 -27.09 -14.49 8.62
CA PRO A 748 -28.38 -15.11 8.37
C PRO A 748 -28.74 -15.06 6.87
N LEU A 749 -29.48 -16.08 6.41
CA LEU A 749 -30.12 -16.14 5.11
C LEU A 749 -31.63 -16.27 5.30
N VAL A 750 -32.37 -15.25 4.87
CA VAL A 750 -33.82 -15.24 4.76
C VAL A 750 -34.19 -15.50 3.30
N THR A 751 -35.09 -16.45 3.07
CA THR A 751 -35.72 -16.63 1.76
C THR A 751 -37.24 -16.68 1.93
N TRP A 752 -37.94 -15.96 1.05
CA TRP A 752 -39.39 -15.79 1.15
C TRP A 752 -40.05 -15.72 -0.23
N SER A 753 -41.31 -16.13 -0.30
CA SER A 753 -42.14 -16.04 -1.51
C SER A 753 -43.60 -15.79 -1.14
N ASN A 754 -44.33 -15.06 -2.00
CA ASN A 754 -45.77 -14.85 -1.85
C ASN A 754 -46.64 -15.95 -2.49
N TYR A 755 -46.05 -16.92 -3.19
CA TYR A 755 -46.81 -17.92 -3.96
C TYR A 755 -46.43 -19.38 -3.69
N ARG A 756 -45.35 -19.64 -2.94
CA ARG A 756 -44.93 -21.00 -2.57
C ARG A 756 -44.06 -21.00 -1.30
N GLU A 757 -43.87 -22.18 -0.73
CA GLU A 757 -42.88 -22.37 0.34
C GLU A 757 -41.45 -22.42 -0.21
N MET A 758 -40.52 -21.79 0.52
CA MET A 758 -39.10 -21.78 0.19
C MET A 758 -38.33 -22.88 0.92
N ARG A 759 -37.31 -23.43 0.26
CA ARG A 759 -36.39 -24.45 0.81
C ARG A 759 -35.70 -23.93 2.08
N THR A 760 -35.50 -24.82 3.04
CA THR A 760 -34.60 -24.62 4.19
C THR A 760 -33.20 -25.15 3.86
N PHE A 761 -32.17 -24.42 4.29
CA PHE A 761 -30.77 -24.75 4.14
C PHE A 761 -30.23 -25.28 5.48
N PRO A 762 -30.09 -26.61 5.65
CA PRO A 762 -29.70 -27.20 6.93
C PRO A 762 -28.20 -27.05 7.25
N LYS A 763 -27.37 -26.84 6.22
CA LYS A 763 -25.93 -26.57 6.33
C LYS A 763 -25.69 -25.08 6.13
N ILE A 764 -24.62 -24.56 6.74
CA ILE A 764 -24.12 -23.21 6.40
C ILE A 764 -23.49 -23.31 5.00
N ILE A 765 -23.78 -22.36 4.11
CA ILE A 765 -23.28 -22.40 2.73
C ILE A 765 -22.47 -21.14 2.36
N SER A 766 -21.54 -21.24 1.42
CA SER A 766 -20.91 -20.06 0.81
C SER A 766 -21.93 -19.24 0.00
N PRO A 767 -21.82 -17.89 -0.04
CA PRO A 767 -22.65 -17.05 -0.89
C PRO A 767 -22.66 -17.44 -2.38
N SER A 768 -21.59 -18.08 -2.87
CA SER A 768 -21.49 -18.57 -4.25
C SER A 768 -22.65 -19.50 -4.65
N HIS A 769 -23.18 -20.28 -3.71
CA HIS A 769 -24.30 -21.19 -3.98
C HIS A 769 -25.63 -20.46 -4.24
N LEU A 770 -25.78 -19.21 -3.79
CA LEU A 770 -27.03 -18.45 -3.98
C LEU A 770 -27.35 -18.15 -5.44
N SER A 771 -26.32 -18.02 -6.28
CA SER A 771 -26.46 -17.77 -7.71
C SER A 771 -27.34 -18.83 -8.39
N TYR A 772 -27.01 -20.11 -8.17
CA TYR A 772 -27.78 -21.24 -8.69
C TYR A 772 -29.17 -21.33 -8.05
N GLU A 773 -29.28 -21.15 -6.73
CA GLU A 773 -30.57 -21.24 -6.05
C GLU A 773 -31.56 -20.19 -6.57
N MET A 774 -31.14 -18.94 -6.78
CA MET A 774 -31.98 -17.88 -7.35
C MET A 774 -32.46 -18.21 -8.78
N LEU A 775 -31.57 -18.74 -9.63
CA LEU A 775 -31.91 -19.10 -11.01
C LEU A 775 -32.87 -20.29 -11.06
N LYS A 776 -32.60 -21.33 -10.27
CA LYS A 776 -33.45 -22.51 -10.12
C LYS A 776 -34.83 -22.13 -9.59
N ASP A 777 -34.88 -21.31 -8.55
CA ASP A 777 -36.13 -20.93 -7.92
C ASP A 777 -37.02 -20.07 -8.82
N ALA A 778 -36.40 -19.21 -9.65
CA ALA A 778 -37.09 -18.43 -10.66
C ALA A 778 -37.58 -19.25 -11.87
N GLY A 779 -37.08 -20.48 -12.04
CA GLY A 779 -37.45 -21.33 -13.17
C GLY A 779 -36.98 -20.81 -14.53
N VAL A 780 -35.83 -20.11 -14.55
CA VAL A 780 -35.24 -19.55 -15.78
C VAL A 780 -34.24 -20.50 -16.43
N SER A 781 -33.97 -20.33 -17.72
CA SER A 781 -32.90 -21.06 -18.40
C SER A 781 -31.54 -20.49 -18.01
N TYR A 782 -30.55 -21.34 -17.74
CA TYR A 782 -29.21 -20.92 -17.34
C TYR A 782 -28.12 -21.81 -17.96
N PRO A 783 -26.87 -21.32 -18.10
CA PRO A 783 -25.76 -22.09 -18.63
C PRO A 783 -25.47 -23.37 -17.83
N ASN A 784 -25.01 -24.42 -18.53
CA ASN A 784 -24.79 -25.75 -17.95
C ASN A 784 -23.83 -25.76 -16.75
N TYR A 785 -22.85 -24.83 -16.71
CA TYR A 785 -21.86 -24.81 -15.64
C TYR A 785 -22.48 -24.59 -14.25
N PHE A 786 -23.67 -23.99 -14.14
CA PHE A 786 -24.36 -23.85 -12.85
C PHE A 786 -24.79 -25.19 -12.25
N ASN A 787 -24.94 -26.26 -13.05
CA ASN A 787 -25.34 -27.59 -12.59
C ASN A 787 -24.26 -28.30 -11.73
N ILE A 788 -23.05 -27.74 -11.63
CA ILE A 788 -22.06 -28.20 -10.65
C ILE A 788 -22.45 -27.82 -9.22
N MET A 789 -23.20 -26.73 -9.04
CA MET A 789 -23.44 -26.11 -7.73
C MET A 789 -24.16 -27.01 -6.73
N PRO A 790 -25.21 -27.80 -7.08
CA PRO A 790 -25.84 -28.71 -6.12
C PRO A 790 -24.90 -29.79 -5.59
N LYS A 791 -24.09 -30.37 -6.47
CA LYS A 791 -23.09 -31.40 -6.09
C LYS A 791 -22.01 -30.77 -5.21
N LEU A 792 -21.61 -29.55 -5.54
CA LEU A 792 -20.64 -28.78 -4.77
C LEU A 792 -21.19 -28.39 -3.40
N GLU A 793 -22.43 -27.92 -3.31
CA GLU A 793 -23.11 -27.59 -2.04
C GLU A 793 -23.22 -28.81 -1.12
N ASP A 794 -23.54 -30.00 -1.67
CA ASP A 794 -23.69 -31.19 -0.83
C ASP A 794 -22.36 -31.65 -0.21
N LYS A 795 -21.28 -31.64 -1.01
CA LYS A 795 -19.97 -32.14 -0.60
C LYS A 795 -19.08 -31.08 0.07
N TYR A 796 -19.06 -29.87 -0.48
CA TYR A 796 -18.28 -28.72 -0.03
C TYR A 796 -19.18 -27.48 0.12
N PRO A 797 -20.11 -27.49 1.09
CA PRO A 797 -21.06 -26.39 1.28
C PRO A 797 -20.37 -25.05 1.55
N ILE A 798 -19.14 -25.06 2.07
CA ILE A 798 -18.37 -23.86 2.40
C ILE A 798 -17.00 -23.93 1.76
N MET A 799 -16.77 -23.04 0.80
CA MET A 799 -15.47 -22.79 0.19
C MET A 799 -14.95 -21.43 0.66
N HIS A 800 -14.12 -21.44 1.70
CA HIS A 800 -13.65 -20.23 2.37
C HIS A 800 -12.13 -20.28 2.67
N LEU A 801 -11.42 -19.15 2.57
CA LEU A 801 -9.97 -19.14 2.78
C LEU A 801 -9.54 -19.47 4.22
N LYS A 802 -10.45 -19.41 5.19
CA LYS A 802 -10.22 -19.82 6.58
C LYS A 802 -10.45 -21.31 6.84
N ASN A 803 -11.08 -22.05 5.92
CA ASN A 803 -11.36 -23.48 6.09
C ASN A 803 -10.71 -24.34 5.00
N MET A 804 -9.56 -23.90 4.45
CA MET A 804 -8.87 -24.59 3.36
C MET A 804 -8.61 -26.08 3.62
N GLY A 805 -8.40 -26.48 4.87
CA GLY A 805 -8.19 -27.88 5.24
C GLY A 805 -9.43 -28.79 5.17
N LEU A 806 -10.62 -28.23 4.91
CA LEU A 806 -11.87 -29.00 4.76
C LEU A 806 -12.24 -29.29 3.30
N VAL A 807 -11.58 -28.64 2.35
CA VAL A 807 -11.81 -28.83 0.92
C VAL A 807 -10.63 -29.63 0.36
N ASP A 808 -10.94 -30.74 -0.30
CA ASP A 808 -9.92 -31.55 -0.99
C ASP A 808 -9.71 -30.97 -2.39
N GLU A 809 -8.61 -30.24 -2.59
CA GLU A 809 -8.26 -29.66 -3.89
C GLU A 809 -7.95 -30.72 -4.97
N GLU A 810 -7.69 -31.97 -4.57
CA GLU A 810 -7.48 -33.06 -5.52
C GLU A 810 -8.78 -33.69 -6.02
N ASP A 811 -9.90 -33.35 -5.39
CA ASP A 811 -11.23 -33.80 -5.80
C ASP A 811 -11.59 -33.30 -7.20
N GLU A 812 -12.13 -34.19 -8.02
CA GLU A 812 -12.51 -33.88 -9.40
C GLU A 812 -13.55 -32.77 -9.47
N LEU A 813 -14.48 -32.69 -8.52
CA LEU A 813 -15.51 -31.65 -8.44
C LEU A 813 -14.89 -30.26 -8.18
N VAL A 814 -13.87 -30.21 -7.32
CA VAL A 814 -13.15 -28.96 -6.99
C VAL A 814 -12.27 -28.53 -8.17
N LYS A 815 -11.63 -29.49 -8.86
CA LYS A 815 -10.87 -29.24 -10.09
C LYS A 815 -11.74 -28.70 -11.22
N ASP A 816 -12.89 -29.31 -11.45
CA ASP A 816 -13.87 -28.85 -12.45
C ASP A 816 -14.34 -27.43 -12.11
N TYR A 817 -14.70 -27.18 -10.84
CA TYR A 817 -15.13 -25.86 -10.40
C TYR A 817 -14.04 -24.79 -10.58
N ARG A 818 -12.79 -25.13 -10.25
CA ARG A 818 -11.63 -24.25 -10.48
C ARG A 818 -11.41 -23.94 -11.96
N LEU A 819 -11.58 -24.94 -12.83
CA LEU A 819 -11.48 -24.76 -14.28
C LEU A 819 -12.58 -23.86 -14.83
N ILE A 820 -13.84 -24.06 -14.40
CA ILE A 820 -14.98 -23.22 -14.74
C ILE A 820 -14.71 -21.77 -14.33
N GLN A 821 -14.31 -21.53 -13.07
CA GLN A 821 -14.01 -20.20 -12.58
C GLN A 821 -12.86 -19.54 -13.36
N TYR A 822 -11.81 -20.31 -13.67
CA TYR A 822 -10.70 -19.80 -14.46
C TYR A 822 -11.16 -19.41 -15.88
N ASP A 823 -11.96 -20.24 -16.54
CA ASP A 823 -12.50 -19.96 -17.88
C ASP A 823 -13.30 -18.65 -17.92
N LEU A 824 -14.18 -18.45 -16.93
CA LEU A 824 -15.11 -17.32 -16.88
C LEU A 824 -14.43 -16.00 -16.47
N LEU A 825 -13.38 -16.04 -15.63
CA LEU A 825 -12.68 -14.84 -15.17
C LEU A 825 -11.43 -14.48 -15.98
N PHE A 826 -10.58 -15.46 -16.24
CA PHE A 826 -9.22 -15.26 -16.73
C PHE A 826 -8.98 -15.86 -18.12
N GLY A 827 -9.79 -16.85 -18.50
CA GLY A 827 -9.71 -17.60 -19.74
C GLY A 827 -10.47 -16.97 -20.91
N ASN A 828 -10.87 -17.83 -21.84
CA ASN A 828 -11.55 -17.49 -23.09
C ASN A 828 -13.08 -17.53 -22.99
N LYS A 829 -13.65 -17.90 -21.83
CA LYS A 829 -15.10 -17.92 -21.56
C LYS A 829 -15.87 -18.89 -22.47
N TYR A 830 -15.31 -20.07 -22.73
CA TYR A 830 -15.95 -21.11 -23.55
C TYR A 830 -17.32 -21.54 -23.00
N LEU A 831 -17.53 -21.47 -21.69
CA LEU A 831 -18.76 -21.89 -21.02
C LEU A 831 -19.86 -20.81 -20.96
N LYS A 832 -19.61 -19.57 -21.43
CA LYS A 832 -20.56 -18.46 -21.30
C LYS A 832 -21.91 -18.77 -21.96
N ASP A 833 -21.89 -19.29 -23.17
CA ASP A 833 -23.09 -19.46 -24.03
C ASP A 833 -23.54 -20.92 -24.16
N THR A 834 -22.99 -21.85 -23.37
CA THR A 834 -23.39 -23.26 -23.42
C THR A 834 -24.71 -23.47 -22.67
N VAL A 835 -25.81 -23.24 -23.37
CA VAL A 835 -27.17 -23.62 -22.98
C VAL A 835 -27.62 -24.70 -23.95
N ASN A 836 -28.07 -25.85 -23.45
CA ASN A 836 -28.60 -26.89 -24.34
C ASN A 836 -29.85 -26.37 -25.08
N GLN A 837 -29.86 -26.45 -26.41
CA GLN A 837 -30.95 -26.01 -27.31
C GLN A 837 -32.12 -27.00 -27.40
N ASN A 838 -32.47 -27.70 -26.32
CA ASN A 838 -33.56 -28.69 -26.35
C ASN A 838 -34.79 -28.23 -25.60
#